data_AF-A0A0A0B0B8-F1
#
_entry.id   AF-A0A0A0B0B8-F1
#
_cell.length_a   1.000
_cell.length_b   1.000
_cell.length_c   1.000
_cell.angle_alpha   90.00
_cell.angle_beta   90.00
_cell.angle_gamma   90.00
#
_symmetry.space_group_name_H-M   'P 1'
#
loop_
_entity.id
_entity.type
_entity.pdbx_description
1 polymer ?
#
loop_
_entity_poly.entity_id
_entity_poly.type
_entity_poly.pdbx_seq_one_letter_code
_entity_poly.pdbx_strand_id
1 'polypeptide(L)'
;HREFARWKVNNLALERKDFFSLPLPLAPEFIRNIRLLGRRPSPQQITDSLIKKYGTHFLLAATLGGEESLTIFVDKRKLSRRAESAVGAGNSSGVSLETLHQLAASYFIDRESTLRRLHHIQIATAAIKVTETRTGPLGCSNYDNLDSVSSVLVQSPENKVQLQGLQMVLPSYLRERFVAAALSYIACSSVGELVCRRSDCHCQCQPAFPRCNCPEADIQALEGSLAQLQRAWESHHGQFEESEEFQALVKRLPGDRFLNRTAISHFWAMDLDIQHRYQQLGTSLKLLSRKTHRLIRRLFNLSKRCHRQPRFRLPKERSLPYWWSRAQSLLYCSETTVPGTFLEENHSCTCPSDQPSCQGSIPCALGEGPACASCAEDNSTRCGTCNHGYVLTQGFCRPEVADSLEHYLGLETDLQDLELKYLLQKRDSRIEVHSIFISNDMRLGSWFDPSWRKRMLLTLKSNKYKPGLVHIMLALSLQICLTKNSTLEPVMAIYVNPFGGSHSESWFMPINEGSFPDWERTNVDASAQCQNWTLTLGNKWKTFFETVHVYLRSRIKSLDDSSNETIYYEPLEMADPSKNLGYMKINSLQVFGYSLPFEPDAIRDLILQLDYPYTQGSQDSAMLQLLEIRDRVNRLSPPGKTRLDLFTCLLRHRLKLANNEVARIQSSLRAFNAKLPNAVEQETGKLCS
;
A
#
# COMPACT_ATOMS: atom_id res chain seq x y z
N HIS A 1 56.85 48.04 8.60
CA HIS A 1 55.54 48.63 8.27
C HIS A 1 55.65 49.34 6.93
N ARG A 2 54.97 48.85 5.87
CA ARG A 2 54.81 49.59 4.61
C ARG A 2 53.60 50.51 4.77
N GLU A 3 53.83 51.81 4.92
CA GLU A 3 52.75 52.80 4.93
C GLU A 3 52.47 53.24 3.50
N PHE A 4 51.35 52.79 2.93
CA PHE A 4 50.87 53.32 1.66
C PHE A 4 50.25 54.69 1.91
N ALA A 5 50.94 55.76 1.49
CA ALA A 5 50.41 57.11 1.56
C ALA A 5 49.14 57.21 0.67
N ARG A 6 47.97 57.41 1.29
CA ARG A 6 46.70 57.64 0.59
C ARG A 6 46.55 59.13 0.34
N TRP A 7 46.64 59.55 -0.91
CA TRP A 7 46.43 60.95 -1.29
C TRP A 7 44.95 61.18 -1.56
N LYS A 8 44.33 62.10 -0.83
CA LYS A 8 43.00 62.62 -1.18
C LYS A 8 43.20 63.81 -2.11
N VAL A 9 42.77 63.68 -3.36
CA VAL A 9 42.79 64.78 -4.30
C VAL A 9 41.39 65.37 -4.37
N ASN A 10 41.28 66.59 -3.87
CA ASN A 10 40.10 67.42 -4.04
C ASN A 10 40.26 68.20 -5.35
N ASN A 11 39.19 68.32 -6.12
CA ASN A 11 39.19 69.20 -7.27
C ASN A 11 39.30 70.65 -6.77
N LEU A 12 40.49 71.26 -6.92
CA LEU A 12 40.80 72.63 -6.50
C LEU A 12 39.92 73.69 -7.18
N ALA A 13 39.21 73.33 -8.25
CA ALA A 13 38.14 74.18 -8.75
C ALA A 13 37.13 74.43 -7.62
N LEU A 14 36.67 73.43 -6.87
CA LEU A 14 35.44 73.51 -6.07
C LEU A 14 35.59 73.86 -4.57
N GLU A 15 36.80 74.10 -4.05
CA GLU A 15 37.00 74.46 -2.63
C GLU A 15 36.60 75.93 -2.30
N ARG A 16 36.29 76.75 -3.30
CA ARG A 16 35.72 78.09 -3.06
C ARG A 16 34.19 77.97 -2.97
N LYS A 17 33.62 78.29 -1.82
CA LYS A 17 32.15 78.25 -1.56
C LYS A 17 31.33 79.21 -2.45
N ASP A 18 31.97 80.09 -3.21
CA ASP A 18 31.32 81.11 -4.07
C ASP A 18 31.13 80.66 -5.53
N PHE A 19 30.96 79.35 -5.76
CA PHE A 19 30.99 78.75 -7.10
C PHE A 19 29.78 79.01 -8.00
N PHE A 20 28.70 79.61 -7.49
CA PHE A 20 27.50 79.87 -8.28
C PHE A 20 27.53 81.22 -9.03
N SER A 21 28.59 82.04 -8.87
CA SER A 21 28.68 83.38 -9.46
C SER A 21 29.84 83.62 -10.44
N LEU A 22 30.75 82.65 -10.65
CA LEU A 22 31.87 82.76 -11.62
C LEU A 22 31.83 81.61 -12.64
N PRO A 23 32.06 81.86 -13.95
CA PRO A 23 32.03 80.81 -14.96
C PRO A 23 33.21 79.83 -14.76
N LEU A 24 32.91 78.55 -14.57
CA LEU A 24 33.89 77.47 -14.56
C LEU A 24 34.79 77.56 -15.80
N PRO A 25 36.13 77.45 -15.67
CA PRO A 25 37.04 77.33 -16.82
C PRO A 25 36.86 75.96 -17.47
N LEU A 26 35.81 75.84 -18.29
CA LEU A 26 35.51 74.67 -19.07
C LEU A 26 36.48 74.55 -20.25
N ALA A 27 36.83 73.33 -20.62
CA ALA A 27 37.66 73.10 -21.80
C ALA A 27 37.02 73.73 -23.05
N PRO A 28 37.79 74.44 -23.91
CA PRO A 28 37.24 75.17 -25.06
C PRO A 28 36.51 74.24 -26.03
N GLU A 29 36.97 72.99 -26.18
CA GLU A 29 36.27 71.97 -26.96
C GLU A 29 34.89 71.61 -26.39
N PHE A 30 34.77 71.51 -25.07
CA PHE A 30 33.50 71.17 -24.42
C PHE A 30 32.47 72.28 -24.64
N ILE A 31 32.89 73.54 -24.49
CA ILE A 31 32.06 74.72 -24.78
C ILE A 31 31.64 74.73 -26.25
N ARG A 32 32.57 74.44 -27.17
CA ARG A 32 32.28 74.36 -28.62
C ARG A 32 31.20 73.31 -28.92
N ASN A 33 31.31 72.12 -28.33
CA ASN A 33 30.34 71.04 -28.53
C ASN A 33 28.95 71.39 -27.96
N ILE A 34 28.88 72.07 -26.81
CA ILE A 34 27.61 72.59 -26.28
C ILE A 34 26.98 73.59 -27.25
N ARG A 35 27.78 74.50 -27.85
CA ARG A 35 27.27 75.49 -28.81
C ARG A 35 26.74 74.85 -30.09
N LEU A 36 27.40 73.80 -30.58
CA LEU A 36 27.00 73.08 -31.80
C LEU A 36 25.66 72.33 -31.67
N LEU A 37 25.24 71.97 -30.45
CA LEU A 37 23.95 71.32 -30.20
C LEU A 37 22.72 72.25 -30.39
N GLY A 38 22.92 73.56 -30.40
CA GLY A 38 21.83 74.54 -30.53
C GLY A 38 20.88 74.57 -29.32
N ARG A 39 19.68 75.15 -29.50
CA ARG A 39 18.70 75.38 -28.41
C ARG A 39 17.78 74.19 -28.12
N ARG A 40 17.55 73.30 -29.09
CA ARG A 40 16.63 72.15 -28.97
C ARG A 40 17.23 70.87 -29.58
N PRO A 41 18.38 70.38 -29.08
CA PRO A 41 18.96 69.14 -29.58
C PRO A 41 18.05 67.93 -29.29
N SER A 42 18.14 66.91 -30.15
CA SER A 42 17.53 65.61 -29.91
C SER A 42 18.31 64.80 -28.85
N PRO A 43 17.70 63.83 -28.16
CA PRO A 43 18.40 62.98 -27.19
C PRO A 43 19.61 62.24 -27.78
N GLN A 44 19.53 61.82 -29.04
CA GLN A 44 20.64 61.18 -29.77
C GLN A 44 21.81 62.14 -29.99
N GLN A 45 21.55 63.38 -30.41
CA GLN A 45 22.58 64.40 -30.61
C GLN A 45 23.34 64.70 -29.31
N ILE A 46 22.63 64.79 -28.19
CA ILE A 46 23.24 64.96 -26.86
C ILE A 46 24.10 63.74 -26.51
N THR A 47 23.62 62.54 -26.81
CA THR A 47 24.33 61.29 -26.51
C THR A 47 25.64 61.19 -27.29
N ASP A 48 25.63 61.49 -28.58
CA ASP A 48 26.81 61.39 -29.44
C ASP A 48 27.81 62.52 -29.23
N SER A 49 27.33 63.76 -29.02
CA SER A 49 28.20 64.93 -28.88
C SER A 49 28.76 65.11 -27.47
N LEU A 50 27.98 64.77 -26.43
CA LEU A 50 28.37 65.00 -25.03
C LEU A 50 28.61 63.70 -24.27
N ILE A 51 27.64 62.80 -24.20
CA ILE A 51 27.67 61.66 -23.26
C ILE A 51 28.76 60.65 -23.63
N LYS A 52 28.87 60.26 -24.91
CA LYS A 52 29.92 59.32 -25.36
C LYS A 52 31.33 59.90 -25.25
N LYS A 53 31.50 61.22 -25.43
CA LYS A 53 32.82 61.88 -25.41
C LYS A 53 33.28 62.29 -24.01
N TYR A 54 32.37 62.74 -23.15
CA TYR A 54 32.70 63.34 -21.84
C TYR A 54 32.09 62.60 -20.64
N GLY A 55 31.26 61.57 -20.87
CA GLY A 55 30.58 60.83 -19.82
C GLY A 55 29.32 61.53 -19.28
N THR A 56 28.74 60.95 -18.24
CA THR A 56 27.53 61.46 -17.57
C THR A 56 27.82 62.25 -16.30
N HIS A 57 29.01 62.05 -15.73
CA HIS A 57 29.45 62.64 -14.47
C HIS A 57 30.87 63.17 -14.60
N PHE A 58 31.20 64.16 -13.77
CA PHE A 58 32.56 64.63 -13.59
C PHE A 58 33.03 64.36 -12.15
N LEU A 59 34.35 64.31 -11.98
CA LEU A 59 34.99 63.98 -10.71
C LEU A 59 34.98 65.19 -9.75
N LEU A 60 34.37 65.03 -8.57
CA LEU A 60 34.44 66.01 -7.48
C LEU A 60 35.67 65.78 -6.60
N ALA A 61 35.85 64.55 -6.15
CA ALA A 61 36.97 64.14 -5.30
C ALA A 61 37.25 62.66 -5.54
N ALA A 62 38.51 62.26 -5.46
CA ALA A 62 38.91 60.86 -5.44
C ALA A 62 40.05 60.65 -4.46
N THR A 63 40.10 59.46 -3.88
CA THR A 63 41.35 58.94 -3.34
C THR A 63 42.18 58.40 -4.49
N LEU A 64 43.41 58.87 -4.58
CA LEU A 64 44.38 58.49 -5.58
C LEU A 64 45.33 57.46 -4.96
N GLY A 65 45.36 56.26 -5.52
CA GLY A 65 46.16 55.14 -5.02
C GLY A 65 46.41 54.11 -6.10
N GLY A 66 47.48 53.32 -5.93
CA GLY A 66 47.76 52.17 -6.80
C GLY A 66 47.06 50.91 -6.34
N GLU A 67 46.84 50.00 -7.28
CA GLU A 67 46.31 48.67 -7.00
C GLU A 67 47.46 47.66 -7.12
N GLU A 68 47.73 46.97 -6.01
CA GLU A 68 48.59 45.80 -5.95
C GLU A 68 47.72 44.66 -5.42
N SER A 69 47.46 43.66 -6.24
CA SER A 69 46.68 42.50 -5.83
C SER A 69 47.35 41.18 -6.24
N LEU A 70 47.36 40.25 -5.29
CA LEU A 70 47.77 38.87 -5.51
C LEU A 70 46.53 38.00 -5.61
N THR A 71 46.32 37.37 -6.75
CA THR A 71 45.26 36.37 -6.92
C THR A 71 45.88 34.98 -7.09
N ILE A 72 45.44 34.02 -6.28
CA ILE A 72 45.87 32.63 -6.34
C ILE A 72 44.65 31.77 -6.68
N PHE A 73 44.64 31.18 -7.87
CA PHE A 73 43.64 30.19 -8.25
C PHE A 73 44.12 28.81 -7.83
N VAL A 74 43.30 28.05 -7.11
CA VAL A 74 43.67 26.73 -6.58
C VAL A 74 42.73 25.65 -7.12
N ASP A 75 43.30 24.63 -7.76
CA ASP A 75 42.63 23.40 -8.13
C ASP A 75 42.74 22.37 -6.99
N LYS A 76 41.71 22.32 -6.14
CA LYS A 76 41.66 21.45 -4.95
C LYS A 76 41.88 19.97 -5.27
N ARG A 77 41.52 19.50 -6.47
CA ARG A 77 41.63 18.08 -6.86
C ARG A 77 43.07 17.68 -7.14
N LYS A 78 43.85 18.59 -7.76
CA LYS A 78 45.28 18.36 -8.03
C LYS A 78 46.13 18.53 -6.79
N LEU A 79 45.70 19.38 -5.86
CA LEU A 79 46.36 19.59 -4.57
C LEU A 79 46.25 18.35 -3.66
N SER A 80 45.06 17.72 -3.58
CA SER A 80 44.83 16.55 -2.72
C SER A 80 45.48 15.27 -3.25
N ARG A 81 45.49 15.06 -4.58
CA ARG A 81 45.99 13.83 -5.21
C ARG A 81 47.48 13.56 -4.94
N ARG A 82 48.28 14.61 -4.66
CA ARG A 82 49.70 14.47 -4.32
C ARG A 82 49.97 14.35 -2.82
N ALA A 83 49.02 14.73 -1.96
CA ALA A 83 49.11 14.49 -0.52
C ALA A 83 49.04 12.99 -0.21
N GLU A 84 48.27 12.22 -0.98
CA GLU A 84 48.21 10.75 -0.90
C GLU A 84 49.42 10.05 -1.56
N SER A 85 50.05 10.69 -2.55
CA SER A 85 51.22 10.14 -3.27
C SER A 85 52.54 10.32 -2.51
N ALA A 86 52.55 11.04 -1.38
CA ALA A 86 53.75 11.37 -0.61
C ALA A 86 54.10 10.37 0.52
N VAL A 87 53.42 9.22 0.59
CA VAL A 87 53.69 8.17 1.60
C VAL A 87 54.99 7.39 1.31
N GLY A 88 55.64 7.63 0.17
CA GLY A 88 56.87 6.91 -0.20
C GLY A 88 57.83 7.72 -1.06
N ALA A 89 58.41 8.81 -0.53
CA ALA A 89 59.76 9.31 -0.81
C ALA A 89 59.95 10.75 -0.29
N GLY A 90 60.83 10.91 0.71
CA GLY A 90 61.63 12.12 1.01
C GLY A 90 60.91 13.42 1.41
N ASN A 91 61.37 14.01 2.53
CA ASN A 91 61.07 15.35 3.08
C ASN A 91 60.71 16.46 2.06
N SER A 92 59.51 16.41 1.49
CA SER A 92 58.89 17.52 0.79
C SER A 92 57.62 17.87 1.57
N SER A 93 57.63 19.01 2.25
CA SER A 93 56.48 19.53 2.97
C SER A 93 55.29 19.60 2.00
N GLY A 94 54.33 18.68 2.15
CA GLY A 94 53.14 18.65 1.34
C GLY A 94 52.45 20.01 1.39
N VAL A 95 52.20 20.60 0.23
CA VAL A 95 51.59 21.93 0.12
C VAL A 95 50.12 21.80 0.50
N SER A 96 49.75 22.25 1.69
CA SER A 96 48.37 22.29 2.18
C SER A 96 47.70 23.62 1.81
N LEU A 97 46.36 23.65 1.83
CA LEU A 97 45.60 24.89 1.62
C LEU A 97 45.94 25.96 2.66
N GLU A 98 46.25 25.57 3.89
CA GLU A 98 46.67 26.47 4.97
C GLU A 98 48.02 27.12 4.67
N THR A 99 48.97 26.38 4.10
CA THR A 99 50.26 26.96 3.68
C THR A 99 50.08 28.01 2.58
N LEU A 100 49.13 27.81 1.66
CA LEU A 100 48.80 28.81 0.63
C LEU A 100 48.15 30.06 1.23
N HIS A 101 47.27 29.91 2.23
CA HIS A 101 46.70 31.06 2.94
C HIS A 101 47.74 31.84 3.74
N GLN A 102 48.68 31.15 4.39
CA GLN A 102 49.79 31.79 5.09
C GLN A 102 50.72 32.55 4.12
N LEU A 103 51.02 31.96 2.96
CA LEU A 103 51.78 32.63 1.90
C LEU A 103 51.02 33.84 1.34
N ALA A 104 49.70 33.73 1.13
CA ALA A 104 48.90 34.88 0.70
C ALA A 104 48.93 36.02 1.74
N ALA A 105 48.91 35.68 3.04
CA ALA A 105 49.03 36.67 4.11
C ALA A 105 50.44 37.28 4.20
N SER A 106 51.50 36.53 3.89
CA SER A 106 52.88 37.02 3.92
C SER A 106 53.24 37.88 2.71
N TYR A 107 52.46 37.85 1.62
CA TYR A 107 52.75 38.59 0.39
C TYR A 107 52.98 40.09 0.60
N PHE A 108 52.15 40.75 1.43
CA PHE A 108 52.29 42.19 1.69
C PHE A 108 53.42 42.54 2.67
N ILE A 109 53.99 41.53 3.34
CA ILE A 109 55.10 41.68 4.29
C ILE A 109 56.43 41.41 3.60
N ASP A 110 56.51 40.33 2.82
CA ASP A 110 57.70 39.89 2.09
C ASP A 110 57.30 39.35 0.71
N ARG A 111 57.13 40.30 -0.22
CA ARG A 111 56.60 40.06 -1.57
C ARG A 111 57.46 39.09 -2.38
N GLU A 112 58.76 39.34 -2.39
CA GLU A 112 59.68 38.67 -3.31
C GLU A 112 59.89 37.20 -2.92
N SER A 113 60.08 36.92 -1.62
CA SER A 113 60.22 35.54 -1.14
C SER A 113 58.90 34.77 -1.30
N THR A 114 57.77 35.42 -1.04
CA THR A 114 56.43 34.82 -1.15
C THR A 114 56.12 34.47 -2.60
N LEU A 115 56.35 35.38 -3.56
CA LEU A 115 56.13 35.11 -4.98
C LEU A 115 57.04 34.02 -5.51
N ARG A 116 58.33 34.02 -5.15
CA ARG A 116 59.24 32.92 -5.53
C ARG A 116 58.69 31.58 -5.03
N ARG A 117 58.24 31.53 -3.77
CA ARG A 117 57.69 30.30 -3.17
C ARG A 117 56.38 29.88 -3.84
N LEU A 118 55.49 30.82 -4.14
CA LEU A 118 54.23 30.56 -4.85
C LEU A 118 54.47 30.09 -6.29
N HIS A 119 55.44 30.68 -7.01
CA HIS A 119 55.82 30.21 -8.35
C HIS A 119 56.47 28.83 -8.32
N HIS A 120 57.32 28.55 -7.33
CA HIS A 120 57.85 27.20 -7.12
C HIS A 120 56.73 26.20 -6.90
N ILE A 121 55.72 26.52 -6.08
CA ILE A 121 54.55 25.66 -5.88
C ILE A 121 53.74 25.51 -7.17
N GLN A 122 53.52 26.60 -7.91
CA GLN A 122 52.82 26.58 -9.21
C GLN A 122 53.50 25.66 -10.21
N ILE A 123 54.82 25.76 -10.37
CA ILE A 123 55.61 24.93 -11.29
C ILE A 123 55.65 23.48 -10.80
N ALA A 124 55.92 23.27 -9.51
CA ALA A 124 56.06 21.94 -8.94
C ALA A 124 54.74 21.16 -8.97
N THR A 125 53.61 21.80 -8.67
CA THR A 125 52.32 21.11 -8.47
C THR A 125 51.36 21.24 -9.65
N ALA A 126 51.48 22.31 -10.46
CA ALA A 126 50.46 22.74 -11.42
C ALA A 126 49.03 22.82 -10.83
N ALA A 127 48.91 22.81 -9.50
CA ALA A 127 47.65 22.82 -8.76
C ALA A 127 47.21 24.24 -8.43
N ILE A 128 48.11 25.23 -8.57
CA ILE A 128 47.80 26.63 -8.39
C ILE A 128 48.20 27.44 -9.62
N LYS A 129 47.49 28.55 -9.86
CA LYS A 129 47.87 29.59 -10.82
C LYS A 129 47.91 30.92 -10.09
N VAL A 130 49.08 31.54 -10.07
CA VAL A 130 49.33 32.79 -9.36
C VAL A 130 49.34 33.91 -10.39
N THR A 131 48.59 34.97 -10.11
CA THR A 131 48.56 36.19 -10.92
C THR A 131 48.73 37.38 -9.99
N GLU A 132 49.89 38.02 -10.09
CA GLU A 132 50.13 39.35 -9.51
C GLU A 132 49.63 40.40 -10.50
N THR A 133 48.79 41.32 -10.04
CA THR A 133 48.39 42.48 -10.83
C THR A 133 48.87 43.74 -10.13
N ARG A 134 49.63 44.54 -10.87
CA ARG A 134 50.07 45.88 -10.48
C ARG A 134 49.72 46.79 -11.64
N THR A 135 48.78 47.70 -11.44
CA THR A 135 48.25 48.54 -12.51
C THR A 135 48.80 49.97 -12.34
N GLY A 136 49.45 50.48 -13.39
CA GLY A 136 50.11 51.78 -13.43
C GLY A 136 50.65 52.17 -14.80
N PRO A 137 50.87 53.46 -15.10
CA PRO A 137 51.48 53.86 -16.37
C PRO A 137 52.93 53.35 -16.42
N LEU A 138 53.25 52.60 -17.47
CA LEU A 138 54.59 52.16 -17.83
C LEU A 138 55.43 53.39 -18.21
N GLY A 139 56.05 54.06 -17.24
CA GLY A 139 56.83 55.27 -17.51
C GLY A 139 57.77 55.78 -16.41
N CYS A 140 57.79 55.18 -15.22
CA CYS A 140 58.80 55.48 -14.19
C CYS A 140 59.75 54.30 -14.06
N SER A 141 60.50 54.04 -15.13
CA SER A 141 61.51 53.00 -15.23
C SER A 141 62.84 53.48 -14.64
N ASN A 142 62.99 53.41 -13.32
CA ASN A 142 64.29 53.10 -12.73
C ASN A 142 64.09 51.89 -11.82
N TYR A 143 64.71 50.78 -12.22
CA TYR A 143 64.55 49.44 -11.61
C TYR A 143 65.01 49.38 -10.14
N ASP A 144 65.77 50.37 -9.68
CA ASP A 144 66.40 50.36 -8.36
C ASP A 144 65.51 50.90 -7.22
N ASN A 145 64.34 51.48 -7.52
CA ASN A 145 63.39 51.96 -6.49
C ASN A 145 61.95 51.50 -6.77
N LEU A 146 61.77 50.20 -7.04
CA LEU A 146 60.47 49.54 -7.22
C LEU A 146 59.49 49.71 -6.04
N ASP A 147 59.99 50.06 -4.85
CA ASP A 147 59.21 50.36 -3.64
C ASP A 147 58.44 51.69 -3.72
N SER A 148 58.77 52.56 -4.67
CA SER A 148 58.13 53.89 -4.86
C SER A 148 57.14 53.95 -6.03
N VAL A 149 56.99 52.87 -6.80
CA VAL A 149 56.08 52.85 -7.96
C VAL A 149 54.65 52.50 -7.53
N SER A 150 54.11 53.24 -6.56
CA SER A 150 52.67 53.29 -6.31
C SER A 150 52.06 54.25 -7.33
N SER A 151 51.84 53.70 -8.52
CA SER A 151 51.16 54.37 -9.62
C SER A 151 49.73 54.70 -9.20
N VAL A 152 49.39 55.98 -9.25
CA VAL A 152 48.06 56.47 -8.89
C VAL A 152 47.06 56.08 -9.98
N LEU A 153 46.08 55.24 -9.64
CA LEU A 153 44.90 55.01 -10.47
C LEU A 153 43.72 55.78 -9.90
N VAL A 154 42.92 56.36 -10.78
CA VAL A 154 41.64 56.99 -10.40
C VAL A 154 40.52 55.94 -10.33
N GLN A 155 40.71 54.78 -10.98
CA GLN A 155 39.68 53.76 -11.21
C GLN A 155 40.01 52.40 -10.57
N SER A 156 40.66 52.36 -9.40
CA SER A 156 40.71 51.10 -8.63
C SER A 156 39.37 50.89 -7.90
N PRO A 157 38.90 49.64 -7.73
CA PRO A 157 37.65 49.35 -7.00
C PRO A 157 37.70 49.77 -5.53
N GLU A 158 38.89 50.00 -4.96
CA GLU A 158 39.10 50.47 -3.60
C GLU A 158 39.06 52.00 -3.47
N ASN A 159 39.17 52.73 -4.58
CA ASN A 159 39.19 54.18 -4.54
C ASN A 159 37.78 54.76 -4.37
N LYS A 160 37.58 55.54 -3.31
CA LYS A 160 36.33 56.26 -3.06
C LYS A 160 36.26 57.45 -4.00
N VAL A 161 35.54 57.29 -5.11
CA VAL A 161 35.29 58.33 -6.10
C VAL A 161 33.97 59.03 -5.77
N GLN A 162 34.02 60.35 -5.61
CA GLN A 162 32.84 61.20 -5.49
C GLN A 162 32.56 61.86 -6.86
N LEU A 163 31.41 61.53 -7.44
CA LEU A 163 30.97 61.99 -8.76
C LEU A 163 29.82 62.99 -8.63
N GLN A 164 29.81 64.00 -9.50
CA GLN A 164 28.66 64.89 -9.68
C GLN A 164 28.17 64.79 -11.12
N GLY A 165 26.86 64.84 -11.31
CA GLY A 165 26.27 64.80 -12.63
C GLY A 165 26.65 66.02 -13.48
N LEU A 166 27.04 65.77 -14.74
CA LEU A 166 27.48 66.79 -15.69
C LEU A 166 26.39 67.84 -15.99
N GLN A 167 25.11 67.50 -15.76
CA GLN A 167 23.98 68.43 -15.90
C GLN A 167 24.14 69.71 -15.08
N MET A 168 24.89 69.69 -13.98
CA MET A 168 25.09 70.88 -13.14
C MET A 168 25.85 71.99 -13.88
N VAL A 169 26.75 71.60 -14.78
CA VAL A 169 27.63 72.51 -15.52
C VAL A 169 27.05 72.89 -16.89
N LEU A 170 25.98 72.21 -17.31
CA LEU A 170 25.27 72.52 -18.54
C LEU A 170 24.31 73.72 -18.37
N PRO A 171 24.06 74.49 -19.44
CA PRO A 171 23.01 75.51 -19.47
C PRO A 171 21.65 74.96 -19.05
N SER A 172 20.84 75.79 -18.36
CA SER A 172 19.54 75.39 -17.78
C SER A 172 18.63 74.68 -18.78
N TYR A 173 18.54 75.18 -20.02
CA TYR A 173 17.71 74.62 -21.08
C TYR A 173 18.13 73.22 -21.56
N LEU A 174 19.37 72.79 -21.30
CA LEU A 174 19.88 71.47 -21.66
C LEU A 174 19.80 70.45 -20.52
N ARG A 175 19.64 70.89 -19.26
CA ARG A 175 19.78 70.00 -18.10
C ARG A 175 18.80 68.83 -18.13
N GLU A 176 17.51 69.10 -18.31
CA GLU A 176 16.47 68.07 -18.34
C GLU A 176 16.65 67.10 -19.51
N ARG A 177 16.95 67.64 -20.70
CA ARG A 177 17.19 66.82 -21.90
C ARG A 177 18.46 65.98 -21.78
N PHE A 178 19.50 66.51 -21.15
CA PHE A 178 20.72 65.76 -20.86
C PHE A 178 20.44 64.63 -19.88
N VAL A 179 19.66 64.86 -18.83
CA VAL A 179 19.27 63.80 -17.89
C VAL A 179 18.45 62.72 -18.59
N ALA A 180 17.48 63.09 -19.43
CA ALA A 180 16.69 62.13 -20.21
C ALA A 180 17.56 61.31 -21.20
N ALA A 181 18.50 61.97 -21.88
CA ALA A 181 19.45 61.31 -22.78
C ALA A 181 20.42 60.39 -22.01
N ALA A 182 20.92 60.83 -20.84
CA ALA A 182 21.81 60.05 -19.98
C ALA A 182 21.12 58.81 -19.40
N LEU A 183 19.89 58.95 -18.93
CA LEU A 183 19.10 57.81 -18.44
C LEU A 183 18.78 56.83 -19.57
N SER A 184 18.46 57.33 -20.77
CA SER A 184 18.26 56.47 -21.95
C SER A 184 19.55 55.78 -22.39
N TYR A 185 20.70 56.47 -22.35
CA TYR A 185 22.00 55.90 -22.65
C TYR A 185 22.39 54.78 -21.67
N ILE A 186 22.19 55.01 -20.37
CA ILE A 186 22.54 54.05 -19.30
C ILE A 186 21.56 52.87 -19.28
N ALA A 187 20.25 53.12 -19.31
CA ALA A 187 19.24 52.08 -19.12
C ALA A 187 18.90 51.31 -20.41
N CYS A 188 19.04 51.94 -21.58
CA CYS A 188 18.65 51.37 -22.88
C CYS A 188 19.84 51.16 -23.82
N SER A 189 21.07 51.29 -23.33
CA SER A 189 22.31 51.10 -24.08
C SER A 189 22.38 51.89 -25.39
N SER A 190 21.77 53.07 -25.46
CA SER A 190 21.62 53.92 -26.67
C SER A 190 20.76 53.35 -27.81
N VAL A 191 20.05 52.24 -27.58
CA VAL A 191 19.25 51.51 -28.58
C VAL A 191 17.75 51.81 -28.45
N GLY A 192 17.36 52.64 -27.48
CA GLY A 192 15.98 53.07 -27.26
C GLY A 192 15.88 54.28 -26.32
N GLU A 193 14.67 54.80 -26.16
CA GLU A 193 14.37 55.93 -25.27
C GLU A 193 13.69 55.45 -23.98
N LEU A 194 14.12 55.95 -22.82
CA LEU A 194 13.54 55.56 -21.53
C LEU A 194 12.20 56.27 -21.29
N VAL A 195 11.13 55.48 -21.12
CA VAL A 195 9.76 55.94 -20.82
C VAL A 195 9.30 55.37 -19.48
N CYS A 196 9.01 56.25 -18.53
CA CYS A 196 8.52 55.90 -17.19
C CYS A 196 7.04 56.29 -17.03
N ARG A 197 6.17 55.33 -16.69
CA ARG A 197 4.75 55.59 -16.39
C ARG A 197 4.36 54.91 -15.08
N ARG A 198 3.86 55.68 -14.11
CA ARG A 198 3.34 55.19 -12.81
C ARG A 198 4.25 54.11 -12.17
N SER A 199 5.52 54.43 -11.97
CA SER A 199 6.58 53.56 -11.41
C SER A 199 7.10 52.39 -12.27
N ASP A 200 6.63 52.24 -13.52
CA ASP A 200 7.15 51.22 -14.45
C ASP A 200 7.93 51.90 -15.60
N CYS A 201 9.27 51.82 -15.55
CA CYS A 201 10.18 52.38 -16.56
C CYS A 201 10.62 51.32 -17.58
N HIS A 202 10.72 51.70 -18.85
CA HIS A 202 11.19 50.82 -19.92
C HIS A 202 11.70 51.57 -21.13
N CYS A 203 12.44 50.88 -21.98
CA CYS A 203 12.94 51.44 -23.22
C CYS A 203 11.90 51.25 -24.32
N GLN A 204 11.57 52.34 -25.01
CA GLN A 204 10.94 52.27 -26.31
C GLN A 204 12.02 51.90 -27.33
N CYS A 205 12.03 50.63 -27.74
CA CYS A 205 13.04 50.08 -28.62
C CYS A 205 12.93 50.62 -30.04
N GLN A 206 14.07 50.86 -30.68
CA GLN A 206 14.10 51.14 -32.12
C GLN A 206 13.68 49.91 -32.92
N PRO A 207 13.09 50.08 -34.12
CA PRO A 207 12.66 48.97 -34.97
C PRO A 207 13.79 47.99 -35.34
N ALA A 208 15.03 48.49 -35.48
CA ALA A 208 16.21 47.67 -35.77
C ALA A 208 16.61 46.74 -34.59
N PHE A 209 16.16 47.05 -33.38
CA PHE A 209 16.55 46.34 -32.16
C PHE A 209 15.33 46.11 -31.24
N PRO A 210 14.36 45.28 -31.66
CA PRO A 210 13.10 45.06 -30.93
C PRO A 210 13.31 44.40 -29.55
N ARG A 211 14.50 43.85 -29.29
CA ARG A 211 14.89 43.21 -28.03
C ARG A 211 15.66 44.11 -27.07
N CYS A 212 15.67 45.44 -27.25
CA CYS A 212 16.47 46.35 -26.42
C CYS A 212 16.19 46.28 -24.91
N ASN A 213 14.97 45.89 -24.51
CA ASN A 213 14.58 45.69 -23.10
C ASN A 213 15.04 44.33 -22.53
N CYS A 214 15.67 43.47 -23.34
CA CYS A 214 15.94 42.10 -22.98
C CYS A 214 17.43 41.87 -22.71
N PRO A 215 17.85 41.71 -21.44
CA PRO A 215 19.24 41.41 -21.11
C PRO A 215 19.53 39.93 -21.38
N GLU A 216 19.86 39.60 -22.64
CA GLU A 216 20.03 38.21 -23.08
C GLU A 216 21.14 37.48 -22.30
N ALA A 217 22.26 38.14 -22.00
CA ALA A 217 23.36 37.56 -21.24
C ALA A 217 22.95 37.20 -19.80
N ASP A 218 22.22 38.07 -19.11
CA ASP A 218 21.73 37.81 -17.75
C ASP A 218 20.68 36.71 -17.73
N ILE A 219 19.78 36.70 -18.72
CA ILE A 219 18.78 35.64 -18.89
C ILE A 219 19.47 34.29 -19.11
N GLN A 220 20.46 34.21 -20.00
CA GLN A 220 21.23 33.00 -20.24
C GLN A 220 22.02 32.55 -18.99
N ALA A 221 22.59 33.48 -18.22
CA ALA A 221 23.27 33.18 -16.97
C ALA A 221 22.32 32.62 -15.91
N LEU A 222 21.10 33.17 -15.80
CA LEU A 222 20.06 32.66 -14.91
C LEU A 222 19.53 31.29 -15.37
N GLU A 223 19.32 31.08 -16.67
CA GLU A 223 18.96 29.78 -17.24
C GLU A 223 20.05 28.73 -16.97
N GLY A 224 21.32 29.08 -17.14
CA GLY A 224 22.47 28.23 -16.81
C GLY A 224 22.54 27.89 -15.31
N SER A 225 22.24 28.86 -14.45
CA SER A 225 22.15 28.66 -13.00
C SER A 225 20.99 27.72 -12.63
N LEU A 226 19.84 27.85 -13.29
CA LEU A 226 18.71 26.93 -13.11
C LEU A 226 19.05 25.51 -13.58
N ALA A 227 19.74 25.36 -14.71
CA ALA A 227 20.22 24.07 -15.19
C ALA A 227 21.25 23.44 -14.25
N GLN A 228 22.10 24.25 -13.60
CA GLN A 228 23.01 23.77 -12.56
C GLN A 228 22.27 23.31 -11.31
N LEU A 229 21.24 24.05 -10.87
CA LEU A 229 20.40 23.64 -9.74
C LEU A 229 19.62 22.37 -10.03
N GLN A 230 19.16 22.17 -11.27
CA GLN A 230 18.51 20.93 -11.68
C GLN A 230 19.47 19.73 -11.62
N ARG A 231 20.71 19.88 -12.14
CA ARG A 231 21.75 18.85 -11.99
C ARG A 231 22.11 18.57 -10.53
N ALA A 232 22.16 19.61 -9.70
CA ALA A 232 22.39 19.44 -8.27
C ALA A 232 21.23 18.68 -7.59
N TRP A 233 19.99 18.96 -7.98
CA TRP A 233 18.80 18.25 -7.50
C TRP A 233 18.85 16.76 -7.83
N GLU A 234 19.13 16.41 -9.09
CA GLU A 234 19.30 15.03 -9.56
C GLU A 234 20.46 14.34 -8.83
N SER A 235 21.57 15.04 -8.65
CA SER A 235 22.73 14.53 -7.91
C SER A 235 22.43 14.24 -6.44
N HIS A 236 21.66 15.07 -5.73
CA HIS A 236 21.28 14.80 -4.33
C HIS A 236 20.35 13.57 -4.24
N HIS A 237 19.46 13.39 -5.22
CA HIS A 237 18.65 12.17 -5.30
C HIS A 237 19.51 10.92 -5.58
N GLY A 238 20.47 11.00 -6.50
CA GLY A 238 21.41 9.91 -6.77
C GLY A 238 22.27 9.56 -5.55
N GLN A 239 22.82 10.57 -4.85
CA GLN A 239 23.60 10.37 -3.63
C GLN A 239 22.79 9.77 -2.47
N PHE A 240 21.48 9.99 -2.43
CA PHE A 240 20.61 9.31 -1.47
C PHE A 240 20.41 7.84 -1.86
N GLU A 241 20.21 7.56 -3.14
CA GLU A 241 20.05 6.21 -3.66
C GLU A 241 21.33 5.36 -3.52
N GLU A 242 22.49 5.97 -3.71
CA GLU A 242 23.82 5.34 -3.53
C GLU A 242 24.28 5.31 -2.06
N SER A 243 23.52 5.92 -1.14
CA SER A 243 23.90 6.01 0.26
C SER A 243 23.96 4.63 0.93
N GLU A 244 24.91 4.46 1.85
CA GLU A 244 25.06 3.19 2.59
C GLU A 244 23.80 2.86 3.38
N GLU A 245 23.09 3.86 3.91
CA GLU A 245 21.85 3.69 4.67
C GLU A 245 20.73 3.11 3.79
N PHE A 246 20.55 3.64 2.56
CA PHE A 246 19.53 3.14 1.65
C PHE A 246 19.89 1.74 1.11
N GLN A 247 21.16 1.52 0.76
CA GLN A 247 21.63 0.22 0.31
C GLN A 247 21.59 -0.84 1.43
N ALA A 248 21.87 -0.45 2.68
CA ALA A 248 21.75 -1.32 3.84
C ALA A 248 20.29 -1.69 4.11
N LEU A 249 19.35 -0.75 3.99
CA LEU A 249 17.91 -1.05 4.07
C LEU A 249 17.55 -2.11 3.02
N VAL A 250 17.89 -1.89 1.75
CA VAL A 250 17.56 -2.82 0.66
C VAL A 250 18.16 -4.21 0.91
N LYS A 251 19.39 -4.30 1.42
CA LYS A 251 20.04 -5.57 1.77
C LYS A 251 19.42 -6.27 2.99
N ARG A 252 18.86 -5.52 3.94
CA ARG A 252 18.17 -6.06 5.13
C ARG A 252 16.76 -6.54 4.82
N LEU A 253 16.17 -6.14 3.69
CA LEU A 253 14.84 -6.57 3.31
C LEU A 253 14.82 -8.10 3.08
N PRO A 254 13.80 -8.81 3.59
CA PRO A 254 13.70 -10.25 3.40
C PRO A 254 13.59 -10.63 1.91
N GLY A 255 14.48 -11.51 1.44
CA GLY A 255 14.45 -12.06 0.07
C GLY A 255 13.68 -13.37 -0.06
N ASP A 256 13.24 -13.95 1.06
CA ASP A 256 12.48 -15.21 1.16
C ASP A 256 11.00 -15.04 0.78
N ARG A 257 10.49 -13.81 0.80
CA ARG A 257 9.08 -13.46 0.59
C ARG A 257 8.93 -12.20 -0.25
N PHE A 258 7.81 -12.08 -0.95
CA PHE A 258 7.45 -10.87 -1.67
C PHE A 258 7.09 -9.75 -0.69
N LEU A 259 7.59 -8.55 -0.97
CA LEU A 259 7.36 -7.35 -0.19
C LEU A 259 6.60 -6.34 -1.06
N ASN A 260 5.37 -6.04 -0.63
CA ASN A 260 4.59 -4.93 -1.17
C ASN A 260 5.10 -3.58 -0.60
N ARG A 261 4.67 -2.47 -1.19
CA ARG A 261 5.03 -1.12 -0.74
C ARG A 261 4.69 -0.84 0.72
N THR A 262 3.64 -1.46 1.27
CA THR A 262 3.26 -1.30 2.68
C THR A 262 4.17 -2.07 3.63
N ALA A 263 4.65 -3.26 3.24
CA ALA A 263 5.67 -3.98 4.00
C ALA A 263 7.00 -3.21 3.99
N ILE A 264 7.42 -2.71 2.83
CA ILE A 264 8.62 -1.87 2.70
C ILE A 264 8.49 -0.59 3.54
N SER A 265 7.31 0.03 3.59
CA SER A 265 7.09 1.22 4.41
C SER A 265 7.20 0.92 5.91
N HIS A 266 6.80 -0.27 6.37
CA HIS A 266 6.99 -0.70 7.75
C HIS A 266 8.48 -0.89 8.08
N PHE A 267 9.24 -1.58 7.23
CA PHE A 267 10.69 -1.71 7.41
C PHE A 267 11.41 -0.35 7.39
N TRP A 268 11.00 0.56 6.50
CA TRP A 268 11.48 1.94 6.49
C TRP A 268 11.13 2.68 7.79
N ALA A 269 9.93 2.46 8.34
CA ALA A 269 9.48 3.10 9.58
C ALA A 269 10.25 2.59 10.83
N MET A 270 10.81 1.39 10.77
CA MET A 270 11.62 0.82 11.86
C MET A 270 13.10 1.24 11.80
N ASP A 271 13.61 1.62 10.63
CA ASP A 271 15.01 1.99 10.44
C ASP A 271 15.21 3.50 10.65
N LEU A 272 15.88 3.87 11.75
CA LEU A 272 16.13 5.27 12.12
C LEU A 272 17.20 5.94 11.26
N ASP A 273 18.16 5.16 10.75
CA ASP A 273 19.29 5.69 9.98
C ASP A 273 18.79 6.22 8.62
N ILE A 274 17.95 5.44 7.94
CA ILE A 274 17.36 5.86 6.66
C ILE A 274 16.39 7.03 6.82
N GLN A 275 15.65 7.09 7.93
CA GLN A 275 14.76 8.21 8.23
C GLN A 275 15.54 9.51 8.42
N HIS A 276 16.62 9.47 9.20
CA HIS A 276 17.48 10.62 9.40
C HIS A 276 18.13 11.06 8.08
N ARG A 277 18.62 10.10 7.27
CA ARG A 277 19.18 10.39 5.95
C ARG A 277 18.16 11.01 4.99
N TYR A 278 16.91 10.54 5.01
CA TYR A 278 15.82 11.11 4.20
C TYR A 278 15.44 12.53 4.66
N GLN A 279 15.43 12.80 5.97
CA GLN A 279 15.24 14.14 6.50
C GLN A 279 16.35 15.10 6.05
N GLN A 280 17.62 14.67 6.05
CA GLN A 280 18.74 15.44 5.53
C GLN A 280 18.57 15.77 4.03
N LEU A 281 18.14 14.80 3.22
CA LEU A 281 17.80 15.04 1.82
C LEU A 281 16.70 16.11 1.70
N GLY A 282 15.61 15.97 2.46
CA GLY A 282 14.49 16.92 2.46
C GLY A 282 14.91 18.35 2.82
N THR A 283 15.81 18.54 3.80
CA THR A 283 16.33 19.88 4.14
C THR A 283 17.14 20.50 3.00
N SER A 284 17.98 19.70 2.34
CA SER A 284 18.81 20.12 1.21
C SER A 284 17.95 20.49 0.00
N LEU A 285 16.96 19.67 -0.34
CA LEU A 285 16.01 19.93 -1.42
C LEU A 285 15.14 21.16 -1.14
N LYS A 286 14.69 21.38 0.11
CA LYS A 286 13.98 22.61 0.50
C LYS A 286 14.84 23.86 0.28
N LEU A 287 16.14 23.81 0.58
CA LEU A 287 17.07 24.91 0.32
C LEU A 287 17.22 25.18 -1.19
N LEU A 288 17.40 24.13 -1.99
CA LEU A 288 17.50 24.24 -3.45
C LEU A 288 16.20 24.79 -4.05
N SER A 289 15.05 24.30 -3.62
CA SER A 289 13.74 24.78 -4.04
C SER A 289 13.56 26.27 -3.76
N ARG A 290 13.91 26.74 -2.55
CA ARG A 290 13.86 28.19 -2.23
C ARG A 290 14.77 29.02 -3.15
N LYS A 291 15.98 28.53 -3.46
CA LYS A 291 16.89 29.20 -4.42
C LYS A 291 16.28 29.23 -5.83
N THR A 292 15.76 28.11 -6.31
CA THR A 292 15.09 28.00 -7.61
C THR A 292 13.92 28.97 -7.73
N HIS A 293 13.03 29.04 -6.73
CA HIS A 293 11.91 29.99 -6.72
C HIS A 293 12.37 31.46 -6.78
N ARG A 294 13.45 31.83 -6.07
CA ARG A 294 14.02 33.18 -6.13
C ARG A 294 14.57 33.51 -7.52
N LEU A 295 15.29 32.58 -8.14
CA LEU A 295 15.83 32.76 -9.49
C LEU A 295 14.73 32.84 -10.55
N ILE A 296 13.70 32.00 -10.45
CA ILE A 296 12.54 32.03 -11.34
C ILE A 296 11.83 33.39 -11.25
N ARG A 297 11.57 33.90 -10.03
CA ARG A 297 10.97 35.23 -9.85
C ARG A 297 11.83 36.32 -10.49
N ARG A 298 13.16 36.25 -10.32
CA ARG A 298 14.10 37.19 -10.95
C ARG A 298 14.06 37.09 -12.49
N LEU A 299 14.02 35.87 -13.03
CA LEU A 299 13.93 35.60 -14.46
C LEU A 299 12.63 36.17 -15.05
N PHE A 300 11.47 35.92 -14.42
CA PHE A 300 10.19 36.47 -14.86
C PHE A 300 10.15 38.00 -14.79
N ASN A 301 10.75 38.60 -13.76
CA ASN A 301 10.85 40.06 -13.66
C ASN A 301 11.71 40.65 -14.78
N LEU A 302 12.84 40.01 -15.12
CA LEU A 302 13.70 40.43 -16.24
C LEU A 302 13.02 40.19 -17.60
N SER A 303 12.20 39.14 -17.72
CA SER A 303 11.54 38.79 -18.98
C SER A 303 10.18 39.47 -19.19
N LYS A 304 9.68 40.28 -18.24
CA LYS A 304 8.34 40.91 -18.28
C LYS A 304 8.06 41.67 -19.58
N ARG A 305 9.10 42.27 -20.18
CA ARG A 305 9.04 43.09 -21.40
C ARG A 305 9.84 42.48 -22.56
N CYS A 306 10.30 41.23 -22.40
CA CYS A 306 10.92 40.44 -23.46
C CYS A 306 9.84 39.67 -24.24
N HIS A 307 10.08 39.44 -25.53
CA HIS A 307 9.24 38.51 -26.32
C HIS A 307 9.52 37.04 -25.96
N ARG A 308 10.65 36.76 -25.30
CA ARG A 308 11.06 35.43 -24.85
C ARG A 308 10.33 35.06 -23.56
N GLN A 309 9.45 34.06 -23.65
CA GLN A 309 8.80 33.47 -22.47
C GLN A 309 9.69 32.37 -21.89
N PRO A 310 10.19 32.50 -20.65
CA PRO A 310 10.99 31.45 -20.04
C PRO A 310 10.10 30.21 -19.76
N ARG A 311 10.48 29.07 -20.32
CA ARG A 311 9.84 27.78 -20.06
C ARG A 311 10.72 26.98 -19.10
N PHE A 312 10.21 26.70 -17.91
CA PHE A 312 10.93 25.94 -16.90
C PHE A 312 10.00 24.91 -16.25
N ARG A 313 10.52 23.70 -16.01
CA ARG A 313 9.84 22.66 -15.24
C ARG A 313 10.44 22.63 -13.85
N LEU A 314 9.61 22.92 -12.84
CA LEU A 314 10.03 22.84 -11.45
C LEU A 314 10.39 21.39 -11.09
N PRO A 315 11.56 21.15 -10.47
CA PRO A 315 11.88 19.85 -9.93
C PRO A 315 10.83 19.44 -8.90
N LYS A 316 10.26 18.24 -9.06
CA LYS A 316 9.29 17.69 -8.12
C LYS A 316 10.02 16.83 -7.10
N GLU A 317 9.69 17.03 -5.82
CA GLU A 317 10.19 16.20 -4.74
C GLU A 317 9.64 14.77 -4.89
N ARG A 318 10.54 13.79 -4.80
CA ARG A 318 10.21 12.36 -4.79
C ARG A 318 9.58 12.03 -3.44
N SER A 319 8.31 11.62 -3.47
CA SER A 319 7.56 11.22 -2.28
C SER A 319 8.07 9.89 -1.71
N LEU A 320 7.75 9.58 -0.45
CA LEU A 320 8.11 8.29 0.17
C LEU A 320 7.66 7.07 -0.67
N PRO A 321 6.44 7.03 -1.25
CA PRO A 321 6.04 5.94 -2.14
C PRO A 321 6.93 5.73 -3.35
N TYR A 322 7.58 6.79 -3.86
CA TYR A 322 8.56 6.66 -4.94
C TYR A 322 9.78 5.87 -4.47
N TRP A 323 10.30 6.17 -3.28
CA TRP A 323 11.47 5.49 -2.72
C TRP A 323 11.19 4.03 -2.36
N TRP A 324 9.99 3.73 -1.84
CA TRP A 324 9.56 2.35 -1.61
C TRP A 324 9.47 1.56 -2.91
N SER A 325 8.91 2.16 -3.97
CA SER A 325 8.88 1.57 -5.31
C SER A 325 10.28 1.41 -5.91
N ARG A 326 11.20 2.35 -5.63
CA ARG A 326 12.60 2.24 -6.06
C ARG A 326 13.32 1.10 -5.34
N ALA A 327 13.14 0.95 -4.02
CA ALA A 327 13.66 -0.17 -3.26
C ALA A 327 13.11 -1.51 -3.78
N GLN A 328 11.81 -1.57 -4.05
CA GLN A 328 11.16 -2.74 -4.66
C GLN A 328 11.71 -3.05 -6.06
N SER A 329 11.99 -2.02 -6.86
CA SER A 329 12.60 -2.19 -8.18
C SER A 329 14.05 -2.67 -8.10
N LEU A 330 14.79 -2.30 -7.04
CA LEU A 330 16.13 -2.83 -6.78
C LEU A 330 16.11 -4.28 -6.28
N LEU A 331 15.00 -4.75 -5.71
CA LEU A 331 14.83 -6.15 -5.33
C LEU A 331 14.47 -7.04 -6.53
N TYR A 332 13.56 -6.56 -7.38
CA TYR A 332 12.93 -7.41 -8.39
C TYR A 332 13.30 -7.07 -9.83
N CYS A 333 13.92 -5.92 -10.10
CA CYS A 333 14.24 -5.46 -11.47
C CYS A 333 15.72 -5.13 -11.68
N SER A 334 16.63 -5.75 -10.93
CA SER A 334 18.06 -5.41 -10.90
C SER A 334 18.98 -6.52 -11.44
N GLU A 335 18.47 -7.47 -12.24
CA GLU A 335 19.32 -8.52 -12.84
C GLU A 335 20.35 -7.95 -13.83
N THR A 336 20.10 -6.75 -14.34
CA THR A 336 20.94 -6.06 -15.33
C THR A 336 21.59 -4.81 -14.72
N THR A 337 22.62 -4.28 -15.37
CA THR A 337 23.41 -3.14 -14.86
C THR A 337 22.60 -1.85 -14.64
N VAL A 338 21.41 -1.75 -15.24
CA VAL A 338 20.47 -0.63 -15.04
C VAL A 338 19.15 -1.17 -14.51
N PRO A 339 18.79 -0.89 -13.25
CA PRO A 339 17.55 -1.41 -12.66
C PRO A 339 16.31 -0.80 -13.32
N GLY A 340 15.36 -1.66 -13.71
CA GLY A 340 14.07 -1.29 -14.28
C GLY A 340 13.09 -0.72 -13.26
N THR A 341 11.84 -0.55 -13.66
CA THR A 341 10.74 -0.11 -12.77
C THR A 341 9.74 -1.25 -12.54
N PHE A 342 9.55 -1.63 -11.27
CA PHE A 342 8.62 -2.68 -10.88
C PHE A 342 7.18 -2.17 -10.84
N LEU A 343 6.27 -2.90 -11.48
CA LEU A 343 4.83 -2.67 -11.45
C LEU A 343 4.17 -3.72 -10.54
N GLU A 344 3.66 -3.27 -9.39
CA GLU A 344 2.99 -4.16 -8.43
C GLU A 344 1.72 -4.80 -8.97
N GLU A 345 0.98 -4.15 -9.88
CA GLU A 345 -0.31 -4.67 -10.39
C GLU A 345 -0.13 -5.95 -11.22
N ASN A 346 0.94 -6.00 -12.02
CA ASN A 346 1.20 -7.09 -12.95
C ASN A 346 2.41 -7.94 -12.53
N HIS A 347 2.98 -7.68 -11.35
CA HIS A 347 4.19 -8.33 -10.83
C HIS A 347 5.31 -8.38 -11.89
N SER A 348 5.54 -7.29 -12.62
CA SER A 348 6.47 -7.27 -13.75
C SER A 348 7.34 -6.02 -13.80
N CYS A 349 8.51 -6.16 -14.39
CA CYS A 349 9.50 -5.10 -14.57
C CYS A 349 9.37 -4.46 -15.94
N THR A 350 9.32 -3.12 -15.96
CA THR A 350 9.48 -2.33 -17.17
C THR A 350 10.94 -1.94 -17.32
N CYS A 351 11.58 -2.44 -18.38
CA CYS A 351 13.01 -2.30 -18.60
C CYS A 351 13.32 -1.18 -19.60
N PRO A 352 14.48 -0.51 -19.49
CA PRO A 352 14.94 0.42 -20.51
C PRO A 352 15.06 -0.28 -21.88
N SER A 353 14.76 0.44 -22.96
CA SER A 353 14.58 -0.08 -24.34
C SER A 353 15.75 -0.87 -24.95
N ASP A 354 16.90 -0.91 -24.28
CA ASP A 354 18.12 -1.57 -24.76
C ASP A 354 18.27 -3.03 -24.29
N GLN A 355 17.39 -3.55 -23.42
CA GLN A 355 17.49 -4.94 -22.94
C GLN A 355 16.17 -5.72 -22.96
N PRO A 356 16.19 -7.02 -23.33
CA PRO A 356 15.00 -7.85 -23.50
C PRO A 356 14.31 -8.20 -22.17
N SER A 357 15.04 -8.28 -21.06
CA SER A 357 14.49 -8.52 -19.72
C SER A 357 15.44 -8.02 -18.63
N CYS A 358 14.90 -7.31 -17.64
CA CYS A 358 15.56 -6.91 -16.39
C CYS A 358 14.86 -7.52 -15.17
N GLN A 359 13.96 -8.48 -15.41
CA GLN A 359 13.11 -9.13 -14.43
C GLN A 359 13.94 -10.10 -13.59
N GLY A 360 14.17 -9.75 -12.33
CA GLY A 360 14.72 -10.66 -11.33
C GLY A 360 13.68 -11.61 -10.77
N SER A 361 14.14 -12.63 -10.05
CA SER A 361 13.26 -13.61 -9.42
C SER A 361 12.37 -12.97 -8.36
N ILE A 362 11.05 -13.08 -8.54
CA ILE A 362 10.06 -12.60 -7.56
C ILE A 362 9.71 -13.76 -6.61
N PRO A 363 10.01 -13.66 -5.30
CA PRO A 363 9.60 -14.65 -4.31
C PRO A 363 8.08 -14.62 -4.07
N CYS A 364 7.56 -15.57 -3.29
CA CYS A 364 6.12 -15.69 -3.08
C CYS A 364 5.56 -14.67 -2.08
N ALA A 365 4.32 -14.19 -2.26
CA ALA A 365 3.66 -13.35 -1.27
C ALA A 365 3.16 -14.20 -0.10
N LEU A 366 3.49 -13.83 1.14
CA LEU A 366 2.98 -14.53 2.33
C LEU A 366 1.62 -13.95 2.73
N GLY A 367 0.66 -14.84 3.00
CA GLY A 367 -0.67 -14.51 3.52
C GLY A 367 -0.72 -14.55 5.04
N GLU A 368 -1.87 -14.91 5.62
CA GLU A 368 -2.05 -15.16 7.07
C GLU A 368 -1.39 -16.48 7.52
N GLY A 369 -0.09 -16.66 7.23
CA GLY A 369 0.65 -17.86 7.58
C GLY A 369 2.13 -17.82 7.17
N PRO A 370 2.92 -18.85 7.55
CA PRO A 370 4.34 -18.93 7.25
C PRO A 370 4.65 -19.35 5.80
N ALA A 371 3.64 -19.72 5.01
CA ALA A 371 3.78 -20.27 3.66
C ALA A 371 3.10 -19.37 2.60
N CYS A 372 3.36 -19.67 1.32
CA CYS A 372 3.03 -18.81 0.19
C CYS A 372 1.51 -18.69 -0.03
N ALA A 373 1.06 -17.48 -0.41
CA ALA A 373 -0.32 -17.13 -0.78
C ALA A 373 -0.45 -16.80 -2.28
N SER A 374 0.61 -16.29 -2.93
CA SER A 374 0.69 -16.19 -4.39
C SER A 374 2.14 -16.31 -4.87
N CYS A 375 2.31 -16.78 -6.10
CA CYS A 375 3.57 -17.11 -6.75
C CYS A 375 3.64 -16.43 -8.12
N ALA A 376 4.85 -16.12 -8.60
CA ALA A 376 5.03 -15.61 -9.95
C ALA A 376 4.69 -16.69 -11.00
N GLU A 377 3.95 -16.31 -12.04
CA GLU A 377 3.52 -17.23 -13.13
C GLU A 377 4.71 -17.89 -13.84
N ASP A 378 5.82 -17.14 -13.98
CA ASP A 378 6.99 -17.58 -14.75
C ASP A 378 7.90 -18.60 -14.03
N ASN A 379 7.67 -18.88 -12.72
CA ASN A 379 8.58 -19.74 -11.95
C ASN A 379 7.90 -20.48 -10.77
N SER A 380 6.92 -21.32 -11.11
CA SER A 380 6.13 -22.12 -10.15
C SER A 380 6.95 -23.03 -9.21
N THR A 381 8.18 -23.39 -9.59
CA THR A 381 9.06 -24.31 -8.85
C THR A 381 9.83 -23.67 -7.70
N ARG A 382 9.93 -22.32 -7.64
CA ARG A 382 10.57 -21.59 -6.53
C ARG A 382 9.59 -21.13 -5.47
N CYS A 383 8.30 -21.24 -5.73
CA CYS A 383 7.31 -21.08 -4.69
C CYS A 383 7.38 -22.29 -3.77
N GLY A 384 7.52 -22.07 -2.46
CA GLY A 384 7.38 -23.15 -1.49
C GLY A 384 5.97 -23.74 -1.50
N THR A 385 5.66 -24.54 -0.49
CA THR A 385 4.29 -24.99 -0.26
C THR A 385 3.37 -23.79 0.01
N CYS A 386 2.11 -23.88 -0.41
CA CYS A 386 1.07 -22.92 -0.03
C CYS A 386 0.74 -23.08 1.47
N ASN A 387 0.08 -22.08 2.07
CA ASN A 387 -0.46 -22.23 3.43
C ASN A 387 -1.35 -23.49 3.55
N HIS A 388 -1.35 -24.13 4.71
CA HIS A 388 -2.10 -25.38 4.93
C HIS A 388 -3.58 -25.19 4.55
N GLY A 389 -4.11 -26.02 3.65
CA GLY A 389 -5.47 -25.88 3.11
C GLY A 389 -5.61 -24.95 1.89
N TYR A 390 -4.50 -24.59 1.24
CA TYR A 390 -4.45 -23.81 0.00
C TYR A 390 -3.62 -24.56 -1.06
N VAL A 391 -4.03 -24.53 -2.33
CA VAL A 391 -3.31 -25.17 -3.45
C VAL A 391 -2.94 -24.15 -4.52
N LEU A 392 -1.76 -24.34 -5.11
CA LEU A 392 -1.25 -23.47 -6.17
C LEU A 392 -2.00 -23.72 -7.49
N THR A 393 -2.88 -22.78 -7.87
CA THR A 393 -3.57 -22.77 -9.15
C THR A 393 -3.21 -21.49 -9.91
N GLN A 394 -2.60 -21.62 -11.09
CA GLN A 394 -2.25 -20.48 -11.96
C GLN A 394 -1.50 -19.35 -11.23
N GLY A 395 -0.50 -19.68 -10.42
CA GLY A 395 0.28 -18.67 -9.68
C GLY A 395 -0.40 -18.11 -8.43
N PHE A 396 -1.60 -18.56 -8.04
CA PHE A 396 -2.25 -18.16 -6.79
C PHE A 396 -2.45 -19.37 -5.88
N CYS A 397 -2.07 -19.25 -4.60
CA CYS A 397 -2.52 -20.22 -3.60
C CYS A 397 -3.95 -19.84 -3.25
N ARG A 398 -4.91 -20.52 -3.87
CA ARG A 398 -6.32 -20.38 -3.52
C ARG A 398 -6.62 -21.32 -2.36
N PRO A 399 -7.61 -20.99 -1.50
CA PRO A 399 -8.13 -21.99 -0.57
C PRO A 399 -8.43 -23.21 -1.42
N GLU A 400 -8.05 -24.38 -0.94
CA GLU A 400 -8.51 -25.63 -1.50
C GLU A 400 -10.01 -25.71 -1.19
N VAL A 401 -10.79 -24.93 -1.96
CA VAL A 401 -12.24 -24.98 -1.95
C VAL A 401 -12.53 -26.37 -2.49
N ALA A 402 -13.01 -27.24 -1.60
CA ALA A 402 -13.55 -28.52 -2.01
C ALA A 402 -14.46 -28.29 -3.22
N ASP A 403 -14.28 -29.08 -4.28
CA ASP A 403 -15.29 -29.18 -5.33
C ASP A 403 -16.66 -29.30 -4.67
N SER A 404 -17.68 -28.69 -5.28
CA SER A 404 -19.03 -28.64 -4.72
C SER A 404 -19.44 -29.99 -4.12
N LEU A 405 -19.60 -30.06 -2.80
CA LEU A 405 -19.96 -31.29 -2.10
C LEU A 405 -21.36 -31.82 -2.47
N GLU A 406 -22.08 -31.11 -3.34
CA GLU A 406 -23.34 -31.55 -3.95
C GLU A 406 -23.23 -32.93 -4.60
N HIS A 407 -22.05 -33.30 -5.12
CA HIS A 407 -21.82 -34.63 -5.69
C HIS A 407 -21.82 -35.75 -4.62
N TYR A 408 -21.46 -35.45 -3.37
CA TYR A 408 -21.39 -36.44 -2.28
C TYR A 408 -22.67 -36.47 -1.41
N LEU A 409 -23.19 -35.29 -1.02
CA LEU A 409 -24.35 -35.13 -0.14
C LEU A 409 -24.94 -33.71 -0.25
N GLY A 410 -25.96 -33.52 -1.10
CA GLY A 410 -26.68 -32.26 -1.22
C GLY A 410 -27.59 -32.01 -0.02
N LEU A 411 -27.21 -31.12 0.91
CA LEU A 411 -27.98 -30.85 2.15
C LEU A 411 -28.83 -29.57 2.10
N GLU A 412 -28.71 -28.79 1.02
CA GLU A 412 -29.40 -27.51 0.84
C GLU A 412 -30.78 -27.71 0.22
N THR A 413 -31.81 -27.67 1.06
CA THR A 413 -33.20 -27.49 0.63
C THR A 413 -33.86 -26.40 1.49
N ASP A 414 -34.25 -25.31 0.84
CA ASP A 414 -34.87 -24.11 1.44
C ASP A 414 -36.38 -24.26 1.59
N LEU A 415 -36.85 -25.23 2.39
CA LEU A 415 -38.25 -25.26 2.82
C LEU A 415 -38.39 -24.42 4.10
N GLN A 416 -39.07 -23.28 4.04
CA GLN A 416 -39.34 -22.48 5.22
C GLN A 416 -40.33 -23.18 6.16
N ASP A 417 -40.17 -23.06 7.50
CA ASP A 417 -41.00 -23.78 8.48
C ASP A 417 -42.51 -23.49 8.35
N LEU A 418 -42.88 -22.28 7.88
CA LEU A 418 -44.27 -21.91 7.57
C LEU A 418 -44.84 -22.69 6.38
N GLU A 419 -44.05 -22.84 5.32
CA GLU A 419 -44.43 -23.62 4.15
C GLU A 419 -44.56 -25.10 4.51
N LEU A 420 -43.62 -25.64 5.29
CA LEU A 420 -43.69 -26.99 5.81
C LEU A 420 -44.97 -27.22 6.62
N LYS A 421 -45.32 -26.32 7.55
CA LYS A 421 -46.55 -26.44 8.35
C LYS A 421 -47.80 -26.46 7.47
N TYR A 422 -47.84 -25.61 6.44
CA TYR A 422 -48.94 -25.60 5.47
C TYR A 422 -49.04 -26.91 4.67
N LEU A 423 -47.92 -27.43 4.17
CA LEU A 423 -47.87 -28.70 3.43
C LEU A 423 -48.26 -29.90 4.29
N LEU A 424 -47.87 -29.91 5.57
CA LEU A 424 -48.25 -30.94 6.53
C LEU A 424 -49.75 -30.91 6.84
N GLN A 425 -50.33 -29.72 7.02
CA GLN A 425 -51.78 -29.57 7.20
C GLN A 425 -52.57 -30.07 5.97
N LYS A 426 -52.03 -29.88 4.76
CA LYS A 426 -52.61 -30.37 3.52
C LYS A 426 -52.29 -31.83 3.21
N ARG A 427 -51.41 -32.48 3.99
CA ARG A 427 -50.90 -33.83 3.76
C ARG A 427 -50.40 -34.00 2.32
N ASP A 428 -49.64 -33.02 1.86
CA ASP A 428 -49.13 -32.97 0.49
C ASP A 428 -48.16 -34.14 0.24
N SER A 429 -48.41 -34.92 -0.81
CA SER A 429 -47.59 -36.09 -1.16
C SER A 429 -46.16 -35.73 -1.57
N ARG A 430 -45.88 -34.47 -1.90
CA ARG A 430 -44.53 -33.99 -2.27
C ARG A 430 -43.53 -34.04 -1.12
N ILE A 431 -44.02 -33.96 0.12
CA ILE A 431 -43.18 -34.03 1.33
C ILE A 431 -43.32 -35.38 2.03
N GLU A 432 -44.05 -36.34 1.47
CA GLU A 432 -44.16 -37.68 2.04
C GLU A 432 -42.94 -38.52 1.63
N VAL A 433 -42.21 -39.05 2.61
CA VAL A 433 -41.14 -40.00 2.32
C VAL A 433 -41.73 -41.40 2.36
N HIS A 434 -41.63 -42.10 1.22
CA HIS A 434 -42.11 -43.47 1.12
C HIS A 434 -41.42 -44.37 2.17
N SER A 435 -42.21 -44.95 3.06
CA SER A 435 -41.75 -45.86 4.10
C SER A 435 -42.67 -47.06 4.23
N ILE A 436 -42.10 -48.20 4.57
CA ILE A 436 -42.80 -49.46 4.72
C ILE A 436 -43.11 -49.66 6.20
N PHE A 437 -44.39 -49.86 6.51
CA PHE A 437 -44.85 -50.22 7.84
C PHE A 437 -44.56 -51.70 8.13
N ILE A 438 -43.93 -51.95 9.27
CA ILE A 438 -43.56 -53.27 9.78
C ILE A 438 -43.97 -53.35 11.25
N SER A 439 -44.90 -54.24 11.58
CA SER A 439 -45.23 -54.58 12.96
C SER A 439 -45.66 -56.04 13.04
N ASN A 440 -45.23 -56.71 14.12
CA ASN A 440 -45.69 -58.06 14.46
C ASN A 440 -46.96 -58.04 15.31
N ASP A 441 -47.30 -56.87 15.88
CA ASP A 441 -48.38 -56.73 16.85
C ASP A 441 -49.70 -56.35 16.19
N MET A 442 -49.67 -55.58 15.09
CA MET A 442 -50.88 -55.09 14.44
C MET A 442 -50.71 -54.80 12.95
N ARG A 443 -51.84 -54.65 12.24
CA ARG A 443 -51.89 -54.19 10.85
C ARG A 443 -52.63 -52.86 10.77
N LEU A 444 -52.13 -51.95 9.93
CA LEU A 444 -52.81 -50.69 9.67
C LEU A 444 -54.24 -50.94 9.18
N GLY A 445 -55.17 -50.08 9.59
CA GLY A 445 -56.58 -50.15 9.22
C GLY A 445 -57.39 -51.24 9.95
N SER A 446 -56.82 -51.96 10.92
CA SER A 446 -57.50 -53.00 11.70
C SER A 446 -57.70 -52.58 13.16
N TRP A 447 -58.86 -52.89 13.74
CA TRP A 447 -59.11 -52.73 15.19
C TRP A 447 -58.39 -53.83 15.97
N PHE A 448 -57.77 -53.47 17.09
CA PHE A 448 -57.10 -54.39 17.98
C PHE A 448 -57.35 -54.00 19.44
N ASP A 449 -57.21 -54.97 20.34
CA ASP A 449 -57.31 -54.77 21.78
C ASP A 449 -55.93 -54.36 22.34
N PRO A 450 -55.77 -53.12 22.84
CA PRO A 450 -54.49 -52.64 23.33
C PRO A 450 -54.09 -53.27 24.69
N SER A 451 -54.97 -54.03 25.35
CA SER A 451 -54.66 -54.71 26.60
C SER A 451 -53.81 -55.98 26.41
N TRP A 452 -53.82 -56.58 25.22
CA TRP A 452 -53.15 -57.86 24.96
C TRP A 452 -51.62 -57.80 25.04
N ARG A 453 -51.02 -56.62 24.86
CA ARG A 453 -49.58 -56.42 24.99
C ARG A 453 -49.25 -55.06 25.62
N LYS A 454 -48.43 -55.08 26.67
CA LYS A 454 -47.98 -53.88 27.42
C LYS A 454 -47.18 -52.88 26.56
N ARG A 455 -46.55 -53.33 25.47
CA ARG A 455 -45.76 -52.52 24.55
C ARG A 455 -45.93 -53.05 23.15
N MET A 456 -46.44 -52.23 22.23
CA MET A 456 -46.51 -52.55 20.81
C MET A 456 -45.41 -51.81 20.08
N LEU A 457 -44.75 -52.49 19.15
CA LEU A 457 -43.70 -51.89 18.32
C LEU A 457 -44.19 -51.69 16.89
N LEU A 458 -44.23 -50.44 16.48
CA LEU A 458 -44.56 -50.02 15.11
C LEU A 458 -43.27 -49.52 14.47
N THR A 459 -42.84 -50.13 13.37
CA THR A 459 -41.61 -49.73 12.68
C THR A 459 -41.92 -49.21 11.29
N LEU A 460 -41.39 -48.03 10.95
CA LEU A 460 -41.33 -47.53 9.58
C LEU A 460 -39.91 -47.71 9.07
N LYS A 461 -39.77 -48.26 7.86
CA LYS A 461 -38.47 -48.39 7.19
C LYS A 461 -38.51 -47.73 5.81
N SER A 462 -37.66 -46.73 5.58
CA SER A 462 -37.62 -45.99 4.31
C SER A 462 -36.89 -46.77 3.20
N ASN A 463 -35.74 -47.39 3.53
CA ASN A 463 -34.82 -47.86 2.50
C ASN A 463 -34.73 -49.39 2.39
N LYS A 464 -35.74 -50.02 1.76
CA LYS A 464 -35.69 -51.47 1.44
C LYS A 464 -35.08 -51.75 0.05
N TYR A 465 -35.03 -50.78 -0.85
CA TYR A 465 -34.71 -51.01 -2.27
C TYR A 465 -33.87 -49.93 -2.99
N LYS A 466 -33.45 -48.82 -2.34
CA LYS A 466 -32.71 -47.72 -2.99
C LYS A 466 -31.50 -47.24 -2.16
N PRO A 467 -30.36 -47.95 -2.19
CA PRO A 467 -29.20 -47.61 -1.36
C PRO A 467 -28.59 -46.23 -1.67
N GLY A 468 -28.85 -45.66 -2.85
CA GLY A 468 -28.36 -44.34 -3.26
C GLY A 468 -29.17 -43.14 -2.76
N LEU A 469 -30.08 -43.33 -1.80
CA LEU A 469 -30.82 -42.25 -1.16
C LEU A 469 -30.70 -42.32 0.36
N VAL A 470 -30.58 -41.14 0.96
CA VAL A 470 -30.65 -40.92 2.42
C VAL A 470 -31.83 -40.00 2.69
N HIS A 471 -32.57 -40.24 3.78
CA HIS A 471 -33.81 -39.51 4.05
C HIS A 471 -33.68 -38.62 5.29
N ILE A 472 -34.23 -37.41 5.20
CA ILE A 472 -34.34 -36.48 6.31
C ILE A 472 -35.80 -36.43 6.76
N MET A 473 -36.02 -36.56 8.07
CA MET A 473 -37.33 -36.47 8.71
C MET A 473 -37.58 -35.05 9.20
N LEU A 474 -38.71 -34.48 8.78
CA LEU A 474 -39.22 -33.17 9.18
C LEU A 474 -40.49 -33.26 10.02
N ALA A 475 -41.28 -34.31 9.86
CA ALA A 475 -42.43 -34.58 10.72
C ALA A 475 -42.84 -36.06 10.71
N LEU A 476 -43.59 -36.45 11.74
CA LEU A 476 -44.21 -37.76 11.87
C LEU A 476 -45.71 -37.58 12.10
N SER A 477 -46.54 -38.33 11.38
CA SER A 477 -48.00 -38.30 11.55
C SER A 477 -48.56 -39.69 11.74
N LEU A 478 -49.46 -39.83 12.71
CA LEU A 478 -50.15 -41.06 13.06
C LEU A 478 -51.64 -40.77 13.24
N GLN A 479 -52.50 -41.54 12.57
CA GLN A 479 -53.94 -41.45 12.77
C GLN A 479 -54.43 -42.59 13.66
N ILE A 480 -54.88 -42.23 14.87
CA ILE A 480 -55.38 -43.17 15.87
C ILE A 480 -56.90 -42.97 16.01
N CYS A 481 -57.65 -44.06 15.99
CA CYS A 481 -59.07 -44.11 16.27
C CYS A 481 -59.32 -44.95 17.54
N LEU A 482 -60.21 -44.45 18.39
CA LEU A 482 -60.66 -45.13 19.60
C LEU A 482 -62.16 -45.42 19.52
N THR A 483 -62.61 -46.45 20.22
CA THR A 483 -64.04 -46.70 20.41
C THR A 483 -64.68 -45.66 21.33
N LYS A 484 -65.94 -45.29 21.10
CA LYS A 484 -66.67 -44.32 21.92
C LYS A 484 -66.62 -44.69 23.41
N ASN A 485 -66.37 -43.70 24.27
CA ASN A 485 -66.21 -43.83 25.73
C ASN A 485 -65.00 -44.67 26.20
N SER A 486 -63.96 -44.84 25.37
CA SER A 486 -62.69 -45.43 25.82
C SER A 486 -61.99 -44.52 26.84
N THR A 487 -61.51 -45.11 27.93
CA THR A 487 -60.66 -44.43 28.93
C THR A 487 -59.18 -44.47 28.56
N LEU A 488 -58.81 -44.92 27.36
CA LEU A 488 -57.42 -45.06 26.95
C LEU A 488 -56.83 -43.76 26.44
N GLU A 489 -55.59 -43.51 26.84
CA GLU A 489 -54.72 -42.49 26.24
C GLU A 489 -53.47 -43.16 25.65
N PRO A 490 -53.22 -43.02 24.34
CA PRO A 490 -52.01 -43.55 23.72
C PRO A 490 -50.80 -42.69 24.10
N VAL A 491 -49.74 -43.35 24.57
CA VAL A 491 -48.44 -42.77 24.86
C VAL A 491 -47.42 -43.37 23.91
N MET A 492 -46.66 -42.51 23.24
CA MET A 492 -45.73 -42.89 22.19
C MET A 492 -44.31 -42.52 22.59
N ALA A 493 -43.40 -43.49 22.49
CA ALA A 493 -41.97 -43.26 22.58
C ALA A 493 -41.33 -43.55 21.21
N ILE A 494 -40.69 -42.54 20.63
CA ILE A 494 -40.09 -42.63 19.29
C ILE A 494 -38.59 -42.85 19.44
N TYR A 495 -38.08 -43.88 18.75
CA TYR A 495 -36.66 -44.12 18.55
C TYR A 495 -36.34 -44.05 17.07
N VAL A 496 -35.30 -43.32 16.70
CA VAL A 496 -34.94 -43.10 15.30
C VAL A 496 -33.55 -43.67 15.04
N ASN A 497 -33.44 -44.53 14.04
CA ASN A 497 -32.17 -44.99 13.50
C ASN A 497 -31.88 -44.22 12.20
N PRO A 498 -30.75 -43.51 12.08
CA PRO A 498 -30.44 -42.67 10.93
C PRO A 498 -30.06 -43.44 9.65
N PHE A 499 -29.40 -44.60 9.77
CA PHE A 499 -28.75 -45.28 8.62
C PHE A 499 -28.82 -46.82 8.65
N GLY A 500 -29.51 -47.39 9.63
CA GLY A 500 -29.62 -48.83 9.82
C GLY A 500 -31.06 -49.23 10.15
N GLY A 501 -31.21 -50.43 10.72
CA GLY A 501 -32.50 -50.94 11.18
C GLY A 501 -32.48 -51.48 12.60
N SER A 502 -31.37 -51.33 13.32
CA SER A 502 -31.24 -51.85 14.68
C SER A 502 -31.85 -50.89 15.69
N HIS A 503 -32.68 -51.42 16.58
CA HIS A 503 -33.20 -50.67 17.72
C HIS A 503 -32.09 -50.24 18.68
N SER A 504 -31.02 -51.03 18.83
CA SER A 504 -29.90 -50.70 19.75
C SER A 504 -29.06 -49.51 19.31
N GLU A 505 -29.07 -49.20 18.01
CA GLU A 505 -28.35 -48.07 17.39
C GLU A 505 -29.32 -46.92 17.08
N SER A 506 -30.45 -46.87 17.78
CA SER A 506 -31.45 -45.80 17.65
C SER A 506 -31.35 -44.83 18.82
N TRP A 507 -31.53 -43.54 18.55
CA TRP A 507 -31.59 -42.52 19.58
C TRP A 507 -33.05 -42.25 19.99
N PHE A 508 -33.26 -41.86 21.25
CA PHE A 508 -34.59 -41.57 21.81
C PHE A 508 -34.98 -40.12 21.56
N MET A 509 -36.19 -39.90 21.03
CA MET A 509 -36.71 -38.56 20.78
C MET A 509 -37.32 -37.95 22.05
N PRO A 510 -36.78 -36.81 22.55
CA PRO A 510 -37.20 -36.22 23.82
C PRO A 510 -38.45 -35.35 23.64
N ILE A 511 -39.58 -35.97 23.31
CA ILE A 511 -40.87 -35.30 23.05
C ILE A 511 -41.30 -34.53 24.30
N ASN A 512 -41.67 -33.26 24.14
CA ASN A 512 -42.10 -32.37 25.23
C ASN A 512 -41.02 -32.11 26.32
N GLU A 513 -39.74 -32.33 26.02
CA GLU A 513 -38.63 -31.94 26.92
C GLU A 513 -37.96 -30.64 26.42
N GLY A 514 -37.90 -29.62 27.29
CA GLY A 514 -37.24 -28.35 26.96
C GLY A 514 -37.93 -27.59 25.83
N SER A 515 -37.19 -27.32 24.74
CA SER A 515 -37.74 -26.63 23.55
C SER A 515 -38.10 -27.57 22.39
N PHE A 516 -38.17 -28.88 22.65
CA PHE A 516 -38.50 -29.88 21.65
C PHE A 516 -40.02 -29.90 21.40
N PRO A 517 -40.49 -30.10 20.15
CA PRO A 517 -41.92 -30.09 19.82
C PRO A 517 -42.71 -31.20 20.53
N ASP A 518 -43.98 -30.91 20.82
CA ASP A 518 -44.96 -31.89 21.30
C ASP A 518 -45.95 -32.26 20.19
N TRP A 519 -46.79 -33.26 20.45
CA TRP A 519 -47.82 -33.76 19.54
C TRP A 519 -48.97 -32.76 19.36
N GLU A 520 -49.18 -32.29 18.13
CA GLU A 520 -50.40 -31.58 17.75
C GLU A 520 -51.51 -32.61 17.45
N ARG A 521 -52.64 -32.52 18.15
CA ARG A 521 -53.81 -33.42 17.99
C ARG A 521 -54.91 -32.70 17.21
N THR A 522 -55.33 -33.28 16.08
CA THR A 522 -56.46 -32.75 15.27
C THR A 522 -57.54 -33.81 15.08
N ASN A 523 -58.80 -33.46 15.31
CA ASN A 523 -59.93 -34.38 15.14
C ASN A 523 -60.33 -34.47 13.65
N VAL A 524 -60.49 -35.70 13.14
CA VAL A 524 -60.73 -35.94 11.70
C VAL A 524 -62.22 -35.95 11.35
N ASP A 525 -63.10 -36.36 12.27
CA ASP A 525 -64.57 -36.37 12.07
C ASP A 525 -65.32 -36.18 13.41
N ALA A 526 -66.53 -35.61 13.37
CA ALA A 526 -67.39 -35.41 14.55
C ALA A 526 -68.09 -36.70 15.05
N SER A 527 -68.11 -37.77 14.24
CA SER A 527 -68.85 -39.01 14.50
C SER A 527 -67.98 -40.20 14.96
N ALA A 528 -66.67 -40.15 14.69
CA ALA A 528 -65.68 -41.13 15.10
C ALA A 528 -64.60 -40.45 15.96
N GLN A 529 -64.19 -41.06 17.08
CA GLN A 529 -63.10 -40.56 17.94
C GLN A 529 -61.72 -40.83 17.29
N CYS A 530 -61.53 -40.34 16.06
CA CYS A 530 -60.29 -40.44 15.30
C CYS A 530 -59.52 -39.13 15.36
N GLN A 531 -58.25 -39.22 15.77
CA GLN A 531 -57.36 -38.10 15.92
C GLN A 531 -56.10 -38.32 15.08
N ASN A 532 -55.67 -37.29 14.36
CA ASN A 532 -54.33 -37.21 13.80
C ASN A 532 -53.39 -36.64 14.86
N TRP A 533 -52.32 -37.36 15.12
CA TRP A 533 -51.23 -36.97 15.98
C TRP A 533 -50.06 -36.61 15.07
N THR A 534 -49.72 -35.33 15.02
CA THR A 534 -48.66 -34.80 14.17
C THR A 534 -47.55 -34.21 15.03
N LEU A 535 -46.33 -34.73 14.88
CA LEU A 535 -45.12 -34.19 15.50
C LEU A 535 -44.32 -33.45 14.42
N THR A 536 -44.24 -32.12 14.53
CA THR A 536 -43.55 -31.26 13.56
C THR A 536 -42.17 -30.86 14.08
N LEU A 537 -41.10 -31.37 13.46
CA LEU A 537 -39.72 -31.06 13.83
C LEU A 537 -39.21 -29.75 13.23
N GLY A 538 -39.66 -29.44 12.00
CA GLY A 538 -39.17 -28.27 11.26
C GLY A 538 -37.68 -28.35 10.92
N ASN A 539 -37.12 -27.25 10.43
CA ASN A 539 -35.70 -27.17 10.10
C ASN A 539 -34.79 -27.21 11.32
N LYS A 540 -35.27 -26.76 12.49
CA LYS A 540 -34.51 -26.71 13.73
C LYS A 540 -34.16 -28.11 14.27
N TRP A 541 -35.08 -29.08 14.14
CA TRP A 541 -34.94 -30.42 14.74
C TRP A 541 -34.87 -31.53 13.70
N LYS A 542 -34.59 -31.21 12.43
CA LYS A 542 -34.50 -32.18 11.35
C LYS A 542 -33.35 -33.16 11.56
N THR A 543 -33.57 -34.41 11.17
CA THR A 543 -32.64 -35.52 11.45
C THR A 543 -32.67 -36.53 10.31
N PHE A 544 -31.58 -37.27 10.13
CA PHE A 544 -31.59 -38.45 9.28
C PHE A 544 -32.48 -39.55 9.85
N PHE A 545 -33.10 -40.33 8.96
CA PHE A 545 -33.80 -41.55 9.33
C PHE A 545 -33.72 -42.64 8.24
N GLU A 546 -33.61 -43.87 8.69
CA GLU A 546 -33.83 -45.07 7.91
C GLU A 546 -34.91 -45.95 8.53
N THR A 547 -34.87 -46.11 9.85
CA THR A 547 -35.97 -46.70 10.61
C THR A 547 -36.47 -45.79 11.71
N VAL A 548 -37.79 -45.74 11.86
CA VAL A 548 -38.47 -45.09 12.99
C VAL A 548 -39.23 -46.17 13.75
N HIS A 549 -38.86 -46.37 15.00
CA HIS A 549 -39.48 -47.30 15.94
C HIS A 549 -40.40 -46.51 16.88
N VAL A 550 -41.70 -46.72 16.77
CA VAL A 550 -42.70 -46.12 17.65
C VAL A 550 -43.18 -47.18 18.63
N TYR A 551 -42.83 -47.00 19.90
CA TYR A 551 -43.38 -47.78 21.00
C TYR A 551 -44.68 -47.16 21.45
N LEU A 552 -45.76 -47.87 21.18
CA LEU A 552 -47.09 -47.48 21.63
C LEU A 552 -47.41 -48.21 22.94
N ARG A 553 -47.77 -47.42 23.94
CA ARG A 553 -48.32 -47.89 25.22
C ARG A 553 -49.66 -47.23 25.45
N SER A 554 -50.58 -47.92 26.10
CA SER A 554 -51.87 -47.35 26.44
C SER A 554 -51.93 -47.13 27.95
N ARG A 555 -52.29 -45.91 28.37
CA ARG A 555 -52.58 -45.55 29.77
C ARG A 555 -54.09 -45.42 29.96
N ILE A 556 -54.56 -45.62 31.18
CA ILE A 556 -55.94 -45.31 31.57
C ILE A 556 -55.94 -43.87 32.07
N LYS A 557 -56.85 -43.04 31.58
CA LYS A 557 -57.03 -41.67 32.06
C LYS A 557 -57.39 -41.69 33.56
N SER A 558 -56.51 -41.12 34.39
CA SER A 558 -56.77 -40.81 35.80
C SER A 558 -57.78 -39.64 35.87
N LEU A 559 -58.75 -39.70 36.79
CA LEU A 559 -59.73 -38.64 37.02
C LEU A 559 -59.27 -37.56 38.02
N ASP A 560 -58.07 -37.70 38.60
CA ASP A 560 -57.57 -36.75 39.62
C ASP A 560 -56.37 -35.94 39.08
N ASP A 561 -56.64 -34.66 38.81
CA ASP A 561 -55.70 -33.67 38.25
C ASP A 561 -54.77 -33.04 39.33
N SER A 562 -54.52 -33.76 40.44
CA SER A 562 -53.80 -33.23 41.59
C SER A 562 -52.75 -34.19 42.16
N SER A 563 -51.67 -34.45 41.43
CA SER A 563 -50.35 -34.70 42.03
C SER A 563 -49.24 -34.60 40.99
N ASN A 564 -48.09 -34.05 41.38
CA ASN A 564 -46.85 -34.10 40.61
C ASN A 564 -46.45 -35.57 40.38
N GLU A 565 -46.75 -36.12 39.20
CA GLU A 565 -46.41 -37.51 38.84
C GLU A 565 -44.89 -37.68 38.69
N THR A 566 -44.24 -38.13 39.77
CA THR A 566 -43.04 -38.94 39.63
C THR A 566 -43.43 -40.27 38.97
N ILE A 567 -42.83 -40.56 37.82
CA ILE A 567 -43.11 -41.70 36.93
C ILE A 567 -42.87 -43.04 37.68
N TYR A 568 -43.86 -43.51 38.41
CA TYR A 568 -43.90 -44.87 38.96
C TYR A 568 -44.95 -45.66 38.16
N TYR A 569 -44.49 -46.63 37.37
CA TYR A 569 -45.34 -47.44 36.50
C TYR A 569 -46.00 -48.56 37.31
N GLU A 570 -47.26 -48.39 37.69
CA GLU A 570 -48.02 -49.47 38.32
C GLU A 570 -48.44 -50.54 37.27
N PRO A 571 -48.26 -51.85 37.52
CA PRO A 571 -48.67 -52.89 36.59
C PRO A 571 -50.19 -52.91 36.41
N LEU A 572 -50.67 -53.04 35.17
CA LEU A 572 -52.05 -53.47 34.89
C LEU A 572 -52.21 -54.93 35.37
N GLU A 573 -52.51 -55.12 36.66
CA GLU A 573 -52.95 -56.39 37.21
C GLU A 573 -54.45 -56.34 37.57
N MET A 574 -55.12 -57.44 37.22
CA MET A 574 -56.52 -57.81 37.41
C MET A 574 -57.60 -56.76 37.10
N ALA A 575 -58.35 -57.06 36.03
CA ALA A 575 -59.48 -56.33 35.50
C ALA A 575 -60.45 -55.79 36.57
N ASP A 576 -60.48 -54.47 36.69
CA ASP A 576 -61.57 -53.76 37.33
C ASP A 576 -62.73 -53.66 36.32
N PRO A 577 -63.88 -54.34 36.53
CA PRO A 577 -64.97 -54.44 35.54
C PRO A 577 -65.65 -53.10 35.21
N SER A 578 -65.27 -52.02 35.89
CA SER A 578 -65.74 -50.65 35.70
C SER A 578 -65.03 -49.88 34.57
N LYS A 579 -63.90 -50.37 34.04
CA LYS A 579 -63.08 -49.65 33.06
C LYS A 579 -63.23 -50.23 31.66
N ASN A 580 -64.02 -49.58 30.81
CA ASN A 580 -64.14 -49.93 29.40
C ASN A 580 -62.89 -49.47 28.62
N LEU A 581 -61.88 -50.34 28.53
CA LEU A 581 -60.63 -50.06 27.81
C LEU A 581 -60.92 -49.79 26.31
N GLY A 582 -61.90 -50.47 25.70
CA GLY A 582 -62.25 -50.25 24.30
C GLY A 582 -61.18 -50.72 23.32
N TYR A 583 -61.46 -50.60 22.01
CA TYR A 583 -60.54 -50.99 20.94
C TYR A 583 -59.82 -49.78 20.36
N MET A 584 -58.61 -50.01 19.86
CA MET A 584 -57.82 -49.02 19.15
C MET A 584 -57.62 -49.44 17.70
N LYS A 585 -57.57 -48.48 16.79
CA LYS A 585 -57.26 -48.68 15.37
C LYS A 585 -56.28 -47.62 14.91
N ILE A 586 -55.19 -48.03 14.25
CA ILE A 586 -54.27 -47.11 13.60
C ILE A 586 -54.54 -47.16 12.10
N ASN A 587 -55.00 -46.05 11.52
CA ASN A 587 -55.34 -45.99 10.10
C ASN A 587 -54.12 -45.74 9.22
N SER A 588 -53.26 -44.79 9.61
CA SER A 588 -52.08 -44.40 8.85
C SER A 588 -50.94 -44.02 9.78
N LEU A 589 -49.71 -44.32 9.38
CA LEU A 589 -48.47 -43.88 10.02
C LEU A 589 -47.53 -43.46 8.88
N GLN A 590 -47.17 -42.18 8.84
CA GLN A 590 -46.44 -41.57 7.73
C GLN A 590 -45.29 -40.70 8.25
N VAL A 591 -44.17 -40.71 7.54
CA VAL A 591 -43.04 -39.81 7.74
C VAL A 591 -43.03 -38.76 6.65
N PHE A 592 -42.88 -37.51 7.04
CA PHE A 592 -42.75 -36.39 6.12
C PHE A 592 -41.33 -35.80 6.18
N GLY A 593 -40.82 -35.39 5.03
CA GLY A 593 -39.45 -34.95 4.85
C GLY A 593 -39.03 -34.97 3.38
N TYR A 594 -37.74 -35.18 3.14
CA TYR A 594 -37.18 -35.22 1.79
C TYR A 594 -36.07 -36.27 1.67
N SER A 595 -35.81 -36.69 0.43
CA SER A 595 -34.77 -37.67 0.10
C SER A 595 -33.60 -36.96 -0.57
N LEU A 596 -32.39 -37.32 -0.17
CA LEU A 596 -31.15 -36.78 -0.69
C LEU A 596 -30.40 -37.83 -1.50
N PRO A 597 -29.83 -37.46 -2.66
CA PRO A 597 -28.92 -38.34 -3.39
C PRO A 597 -27.70 -38.62 -2.51
N PHE A 598 -27.30 -39.88 -2.49
CA PHE A 598 -26.15 -40.35 -1.75
C PHE A 598 -25.35 -41.29 -2.65
N GLU A 599 -24.15 -40.88 -3.03
CA GLU A 599 -23.25 -41.66 -3.87
C GLU A 599 -22.20 -42.37 -2.99
N PRO A 600 -22.41 -43.64 -2.61
CA PRO A 600 -21.49 -44.35 -1.75
C PRO A 600 -20.11 -44.55 -2.38
N ASP A 601 -20.06 -44.68 -3.71
CA ASP A 601 -18.82 -44.98 -4.43
C ASP A 601 -17.91 -43.74 -4.50
N ALA A 602 -18.47 -42.53 -4.65
CA ALA A 602 -17.70 -41.29 -4.59
C ALA A 602 -17.00 -41.09 -3.24
N ILE A 603 -17.68 -41.40 -2.13
CA ILE A 603 -17.06 -41.32 -0.78
C ILE A 603 -16.03 -42.45 -0.58
N ARG A 604 -16.25 -43.63 -1.17
CA ARG A 604 -15.23 -44.70 -1.17
C ARG A 604 -13.98 -44.31 -1.93
N ASP A 605 -14.12 -43.64 -3.07
CA ASP A 605 -12.99 -43.14 -3.85
C ASP A 605 -12.19 -42.09 -3.06
N LEU A 606 -12.87 -41.19 -2.33
CA LEU A 606 -12.19 -40.29 -1.39
C LEU A 606 -11.41 -41.04 -0.30
N ILE A 607 -11.98 -42.11 0.24
CA ILE A 607 -11.29 -42.95 1.24
C ILE A 607 -10.10 -43.68 0.60
N LEU A 608 -10.22 -44.15 -0.64
CA LEU A 608 -9.12 -44.79 -1.38
C LEU A 608 -7.97 -43.82 -1.66
N GLN A 609 -8.25 -42.54 -1.93
CA GLN A 609 -7.23 -41.51 -2.09
C GLN A 609 -6.38 -41.31 -0.82
N LEU A 610 -6.92 -41.64 0.37
CA LEU A 610 -6.13 -41.63 1.61
C LEU A 610 -5.05 -42.72 1.63
N ASP A 611 -5.33 -43.86 1.01
CA ASP A 611 -4.45 -45.03 0.95
C ASP A 611 -3.50 -44.98 -0.27
N TYR A 612 -3.92 -44.34 -1.36
CA TYR A 612 -3.18 -44.25 -2.63
C TYR A 612 -3.19 -42.83 -3.22
N PRO A 613 -2.31 -41.92 -2.76
CA PRO A 613 -2.30 -40.51 -3.17
C PRO A 613 -1.86 -40.26 -4.63
N TYR A 614 -1.64 -41.31 -5.43
CA TYR A 614 -1.17 -41.21 -6.82
C TYR A 614 -2.29 -40.88 -7.82
N THR A 615 -3.56 -40.86 -7.39
CA THR A 615 -4.73 -40.59 -8.24
C THR A 615 -5.36 -39.24 -7.89
N GLN A 616 -5.08 -38.22 -8.70
CA GLN A 616 -5.85 -36.97 -8.88
C GLN A 616 -6.30 -36.16 -7.63
N GLY A 617 -5.54 -36.15 -6.54
CA GLY A 617 -5.79 -35.25 -5.40
C GLY A 617 -4.64 -35.25 -4.39
N SER A 618 -4.46 -34.16 -3.64
CA SER A 618 -3.55 -34.17 -2.49
C SER A 618 -4.22 -34.97 -1.35
N GLN A 619 -3.46 -35.75 -0.57
CA GLN A 619 -4.04 -36.49 0.56
C GLN A 619 -4.78 -35.57 1.54
N ASP A 620 -4.31 -34.32 1.65
CA ASP A 620 -4.91 -33.27 2.48
C ASP A 620 -6.26 -32.81 1.93
N SER A 621 -6.45 -32.80 0.60
CA SER A 621 -7.72 -32.45 -0.05
C SER A 621 -8.83 -33.43 0.28
N ALA A 622 -8.55 -34.73 0.15
CA ALA A 622 -9.47 -35.80 0.49
C ALA A 622 -9.82 -35.76 1.99
N MET A 623 -8.83 -35.45 2.84
CA MET A 623 -9.03 -35.33 4.29
C MET A 623 -9.91 -34.13 4.66
N LEU A 624 -9.74 -32.98 3.99
CA LEU A 624 -10.60 -31.80 4.16
C LEU A 624 -12.05 -32.09 3.75
N GLN A 625 -12.25 -32.75 2.61
CA GLN A 625 -13.59 -33.11 2.14
C GLN A 625 -14.29 -34.07 3.11
N LEU A 626 -13.58 -35.09 3.61
CA LEU A 626 -14.13 -36.01 4.61
C LEU A 626 -14.43 -35.33 5.95
N LEU A 627 -13.61 -34.36 6.37
CA LEU A 627 -13.90 -33.54 7.56
C LEU A 627 -15.17 -32.71 7.37
N GLU A 628 -15.35 -32.09 6.20
CA GLU A 628 -16.54 -31.29 5.92
C GLU A 628 -17.80 -32.16 5.87
N ILE A 629 -17.74 -33.33 5.22
CA ILE A 629 -18.84 -34.30 5.21
C ILE A 629 -19.20 -34.73 6.64
N ARG A 630 -18.20 -35.06 7.48
CA ARG A 630 -18.40 -35.43 8.89
C ARG A 630 -19.12 -34.32 9.64
N ASP A 631 -18.65 -33.09 9.51
CA ASP A 631 -19.21 -31.95 10.23
C ASP A 631 -20.64 -31.64 9.76
N ARG A 632 -20.91 -31.70 8.44
CA ARG A 632 -22.26 -31.53 7.88
C ARG A 632 -23.23 -32.63 8.34
N VAL A 633 -22.80 -33.88 8.35
CA VAL A 633 -23.62 -35.02 8.81
C VAL A 633 -23.89 -34.93 10.31
N ASN A 634 -22.87 -34.62 11.12
CA ASN A 634 -23.00 -34.53 12.58
C ASN A 634 -23.74 -33.26 13.04
N ARG A 635 -23.83 -32.21 12.23
CA ARG A 635 -24.73 -31.05 12.49
C ARG A 635 -26.20 -31.45 12.55
N LEU A 636 -26.60 -32.50 11.84
CA LEU A 636 -27.96 -33.08 11.89
C LEU A 636 -28.12 -34.12 13.01
N SER A 637 -27.15 -34.21 13.93
CA SER A 637 -27.29 -35.03 15.12
C SER A 637 -28.47 -34.55 15.98
N PRO A 638 -29.18 -35.48 16.64
CA PRO A 638 -30.33 -35.14 17.46
C PRO A 638 -29.96 -34.27 18.68
N PRO A 639 -30.94 -33.55 19.25
CA PRO A 639 -30.72 -32.75 20.44
C PRO A 639 -30.32 -33.60 21.63
N GLY A 640 -29.22 -33.22 22.29
CA GLY A 640 -28.68 -33.87 23.47
C GLY A 640 -27.52 -33.09 24.07
N LYS A 641 -27.03 -33.52 25.24
CA LYS A 641 -25.87 -32.89 25.91
C LYS A 641 -24.60 -32.94 25.06
N THR A 642 -24.45 -34.03 24.29
CA THR A 642 -23.35 -34.26 23.35
C THR A 642 -23.93 -34.63 21.99
N ARG A 643 -23.36 -34.09 20.91
CA ARG A 643 -23.78 -34.44 19.54
C ARG A 643 -23.47 -35.90 19.27
N LEU A 644 -24.37 -36.62 18.60
CA LEU A 644 -24.11 -38.01 18.21
C LEU A 644 -23.23 -38.07 16.97
N ASP A 645 -22.34 -39.05 16.93
CA ASP A 645 -21.46 -39.31 15.80
C ASP A 645 -22.18 -40.09 14.67
N LEU A 646 -23.02 -39.37 13.93
CA LEU A 646 -23.79 -39.89 12.81
C LEU A 646 -22.89 -40.29 11.63
N PHE A 647 -21.76 -39.63 11.44
CA PHE A 647 -20.81 -39.93 10.36
C PHE A 647 -20.27 -41.37 10.44
N THR A 648 -19.95 -41.84 11.64
CA THR A 648 -19.50 -43.23 11.88
C THR A 648 -20.58 -44.25 11.55
N CYS A 649 -21.84 -43.95 11.90
CA CYS A 649 -22.98 -44.75 11.49
C CYS A 649 -23.14 -44.79 9.96
N LEU A 650 -22.94 -43.66 9.29
CA LEU A 650 -23.00 -43.57 7.83
C LEU A 650 -21.90 -44.44 7.18
N LEU A 651 -20.65 -44.34 7.64
CA LEU A 651 -19.54 -45.17 7.16
C LEU A 651 -19.82 -46.67 7.34
N ARG A 652 -20.33 -47.06 8.52
CA ARG A 652 -20.58 -48.47 8.83
C ARG A 652 -21.78 -49.05 8.08
N HIS A 653 -22.92 -48.35 8.03
CA HIS A 653 -24.15 -48.93 7.49
C HIS A 653 -24.39 -48.59 6.02
N ARG A 654 -24.02 -47.39 5.56
CA ARG A 654 -24.19 -46.99 4.15
C ARG A 654 -23.00 -47.39 3.28
N LEU A 655 -21.78 -47.15 3.73
CA LEU A 655 -20.59 -47.58 2.98
C LEU A 655 -20.22 -49.05 3.24
N LYS A 656 -20.78 -49.68 4.27
CA LYS A 656 -20.51 -51.07 4.68
C LYS A 656 -19.04 -51.31 5.05
N LEU A 657 -18.38 -50.30 5.62
CA LEU A 657 -16.99 -50.41 6.08
C LEU A 657 -16.89 -51.22 7.38
N ALA A 658 -15.77 -51.93 7.54
CA ALA A 658 -15.50 -52.70 8.74
C ALA A 658 -15.06 -51.79 9.91
N ASN A 659 -15.25 -52.25 11.15
CA ASN A 659 -14.98 -51.43 12.35
C ASN A 659 -13.53 -50.94 12.46
N ASN A 660 -12.57 -51.75 12.00
CA ASN A 660 -11.16 -51.37 11.91
C ASN A 660 -10.91 -50.25 10.90
N GLU A 661 -11.57 -50.29 9.73
CA GLU A 661 -11.46 -49.25 8.70
C GLU A 661 -12.06 -47.94 9.19
N VAL A 662 -13.24 -47.99 9.82
CA VAL A 662 -13.89 -46.80 10.38
C VAL A 662 -13.03 -46.18 11.49
N ALA A 663 -12.49 -46.98 12.41
CA ALA A 663 -11.60 -46.48 13.46
C ALA A 663 -10.33 -45.83 12.90
N ARG A 664 -9.75 -46.42 11.84
CA ARG A 664 -8.61 -45.85 11.11
C ARG A 664 -8.96 -44.50 10.51
N ILE A 665 -10.06 -44.39 9.76
CA ILE A 665 -10.50 -43.13 9.14
C ILE A 665 -10.73 -42.05 10.20
N GLN A 666 -11.42 -42.38 11.30
CA GLN A 666 -11.61 -41.46 12.43
C GLN A 666 -10.28 -40.97 13.00
N SER A 667 -9.32 -41.87 13.20
CA SER A 667 -8.01 -41.51 13.75
C SER A 667 -7.23 -40.57 12.82
N SER A 668 -7.28 -40.82 11.50
CA SER A 668 -6.66 -39.96 10.49
C SER A 668 -7.31 -38.57 10.44
N LEU A 669 -8.64 -38.51 10.50
CA LEU A 669 -9.39 -37.25 10.53
C LEU A 669 -9.09 -36.44 11.79
N ARG A 670 -8.97 -37.08 12.96
CA ARG A 670 -8.58 -36.40 14.21
C ARG A 670 -7.15 -35.87 14.14
N ALA A 671 -6.21 -36.68 13.68
CA ALA A 671 -4.82 -36.28 13.54
C ALA A 671 -4.63 -35.13 12.54
N PHE A 672 -5.43 -35.10 11.47
CA PHE A 672 -5.44 -34.01 10.50
C PHE A 672 -6.12 -32.74 11.06
N ASN A 673 -7.29 -32.87 11.71
CA ASN A 673 -8.00 -31.75 12.31
C ASN A 673 -7.14 -31.02 13.35
N ALA A 674 -6.36 -31.75 14.16
CA ALA A 674 -5.45 -31.15 15.15
C ALA A 674 -4.34 -30.27 14.54
N LYS A 675 -4.06 -30.38 13.23
CA LYS A 675 -3.08 -29.55 12.52
C LYS A 675 -3.69 -28.27 11.93
N LEU A 676 -5.03 -28.14 11.91
CA LEU A 676 -5.72 -26.98 11.34
C LEU A 676 -5.79 -25.81 12.34
N PRO A 677 -5.57 -24.55 11.90
CA PRO A 677 -5.77 -23.38 12.74
C PRO A 677 -7.27 -23.24 13.08
N ASN A 678 -7.60 -23.04 14.37
CA ASN A 678 -8.96 -23.04 14.94
C ASN A 678 -9.69 -24.40 14.97
N ALA A 679 -8.98 -25.50 15.18
CA ALA A 679 -9.61 -26.81 15.38
C ALA A 679 -10.48 -26.83 16.67
N VAL A 680 -11.80 -26.70 16.50
CA VAL A 680 -12.77 -26.96 17.57
C VAL A 680 -13.19 -28.42 17.47
N GLU A 681 -12.50 -29.31 18.19
CA GLU A 681 -12.93 -30.70 18.29
C GLU A 681 -14.14 -30.80 19.23
N GLN A 682 -15.32 -31.06 18.66
CA GLN A 682 -16.53 -31.32 19.44
C GLN A 682 -16.54 -32.78 19.90
N GLU A 683 -16.62 -33.02 21.21
CA GLU A 683 -16.83 -34.36 21.73
C GLU A 683 -18.18 -34.91 21.25
N THR A 684 -18.14 -36.00 20.48
CA THR A 684 -19.33 -36.69 19.99
C THR A 684 -19.60 -37.98 20.77
N GLY A 685 -20.87 -38.25 21.06
CA GLY A 685 -21.34 -39.50 21.64
C GLY A 685 -21.44 -40.60 20.59
N LYS A 686 -20.99 -41.82 20.91
CA LYS A 686 -21.12 -42.98 20.02
C LYS A 686 -22.58 -43.45 19.96
N LEU A 687 -23.14 -43.55 18.75
CA LEU A 687 -24.44 -44.16 18.50
C LEU A 687 -24.33 -45.57 17.90
N CYS A 688 -23.45 -45.74 16.91
CA CYS A 688 -23.16 -47.03 16.30
C CYS A 688 -21.79 -47.55 16.75
N SER A 689 -21.68 -48.87 16.92
CA SER A 689 -20.50 -49.56 17.47
C SER A 689 -19.90 -50.58 16.52
#